data_AF-A0A815LYP5-F1
#
_entry.id   AF-A0A815LYP5-F1
#
_cell.length_a   1.000
_cell.length_b   1.000
_cell.length_c   1.000
_cell.angle_alpha   90.00
_cell.angle_beta   90.00
_cell.angle_gamma   90.00
#
_symmetry.space_group_name_H-M   'P 1'
#
loop_
_entity.id
_entity.type
_entity.pdbx_description
1 polymer ?
#
loop_
_entity_poly.entity_id
_entity_poly.type
_entity_poly.pdbx_seq_one_letter_code
_entity_poly.pdbx_strand_id
1 'polypeptide(L)'
;MPLTSVEESHISHIRVLLGEVHEANHEYVSKRLCERIDGLISCKFIDDNNQAEISFDTNELDQYTLLSAIQRLGHSVQSINSESVQAQLRIEGMHCNSCVSNICGAVLDLPGAIDIQLTFLDKLATIIYDPNILKLDDIIAEIEKLSFQVAVSSAPQPKTTMDNNSIHDRKSEILNETNLIRTTNKNTIEVEVISKQPKSTERSSRNSQLPLSDDENELETCHFTVLGMTCASCVDSIQRNLSKVEGIHSVVVALLAQRAEVKYDPAHLLPTQIAGLINNLGFQAEVLETVARGMEVLDVNIEGMTCASCVNKIQNHMNKIPGITSVDIALLTNRGRFQYDSSIIGPRDILHHITDDLGFPATVLTENLKSENLARMHRRITRRWRDSFLIAAIFGIPAMIIMLVFMFKYKDHTKAPHITAGLSVENLIMFLLATPVQIISGRYFYVQAFKSLKHKTANMDVLVVLATTIAYIYSIIVVIVNMIMKVPSPMAFFDVSPMLFMFVGLGRWLEHTAKAKTSDALKKLLSLQPPQGTLVKLDSTGKIIEEKIVLAQLIQRNDLLKVQPGETIPTDGRIINGVTSCDESLITGESMPVDKTIGAQVVGGTKNLDGSIIMRATHVGQETALKQIIRLVEDAQTSKAPIQQLADKVAGYFVPFVVSISVLTLIIYIILGYT
;
A
#
# COMPACT_ATOMS: atom_id res chain seq x y z
N MET A 1 40.61 67.18 -20.72
CA MET A 1 39.99 66.56 -21.90
C MET A 1 39.33 65.27 -21.44
N PRO A 2 38.00 65.17 -21.50
CA PRO A 2 37.26 63.98 -21.08
C PRO A 2 37.16 62.99 -22.24
N LEU A 3 37.20 61.70 -21.95
CA LEU A 3 36.63 60.65 -22.78
C LEU A 3 35.78 59.77 -21.85
N THR A 4 34.47 60.06 -21.85
CA THR A 4 33.30 59.15 -21.87
C THR A 4 33.31 57.98 -20.87
N SER A 5 32.48 57.82 -19.82
CA SER A 5 31.02 57.97 -19.63
C SER A 5 30.20 57.45 -20.81
N VAL A 6 29.87 56.16 -20.81
CA VAL A 6 28.69 55.46 -21.36
C VAL A 6 28.87 53.94 -21.11
N GLU A 7 27.79 53.23 -20.77
CA GLU A 7 27.62 51.77 -20.51
C GLU A 7 27.69 51.24 -19.05
N GLU A 8 26.85 51.78 -18.16
CA GLU A 8 26.33 51.04 -16.98
C GLU A 8 24.79 50.83 -17.06
N SER A 9 24.17 51.07 -18.21
CA SER A 9 22.70 51.17 -18.36
C SER A 9 21.94 49.85 -18.57
N HIS A 10 22.60 48.69 -18.54
CA HIS A 10 21.97 47.40 -18.90
C HIS A 10 22.06 46.29 -17.85
N ILE A 11 22.70 46.55 -16.70
CA ILE A 11 22.80 45.57 -15.61
C ILE A 11 21.64 45.79 -14.64
N SER A 12 20.83 44.76 -14.43
CA SER A 12 19.76 44.78 -13.44
C SER A 12 20.02 43.77 -12.32
N HIS A 13 19.52 44.10 -11.12
CA HIS A 13 19.65 43.27 -9.93
C HIS A 13 18.27 42.80 -9.48
N ILE A 14 18.14 41.50 -9.23
CA ILE A 14 16.93 40.91 -8.66
C ILE A 14 17.27 40.12 -7.40
N ARG A 15 16.41 40.24 -6.39
CA ARG A 15 16.46 39.38 -5.21
C ARG A 15 15.46 38.25 -5.37
N VAL A 16 15.96 37.03 -5.21
CA VAL A 16 15.17 35.81 -5.31
C VAL A 16 15.39 34.95 -4.09
N LEU A 17 14.36 34.19 -3.71
CA LEU A 17 14.45 33.15 -2.70
C LEU A 17 14.57 31.79 -3.40
N LEU A 18 15.67 31.07 -3.13
CA LEU A 18 15.97 29.75 -3.69
C LEU A 18 15.57 28.67 -2.68
N GLY A 19 14.74 27.68 -3.07
CA GLY A 19 14.31 26.63 -2.14
C GLY A 19 15.42 25.64 -1.75
N GLU A 20 15.37 25.21 -0.48
CA GLU A 20 16.15 24.11 0.13
C GLU A 20 17.59 23.92 -0.38
N VAL A 21 18.38 24.99 -0.36
CA VAL A 21 19.84 24.88 -0.53
C VAL A 21 20.48 24.81 0.85
N HIS A 22 21.23 23.74 1.14
CA HIS A 22 22.07 23.69 2.35
C HIS A 22 23.21 24.73 2.25
N GLU A 23 23.52 25.39 3.37
CA GLU A 23 24.54 26.46 3.47
C GLU A 23 25.91 26.04 2.88
N ALA A 24 26.33 24.79 3.12
CA ALA A 24 27.57 24.22 2.57
C ALA A 24 27.63 24.18 1.03
N ASN A 25 26.48 24.31 0.35
CA ASN A 25 26.36 24.24 -1.10
C ASN A 25 26.14 25.61 -1.77
N HIS A 26 26.06 26.72 -1.02
CA HIS A 26 25.79 28.06 -1.57
C HIS A 26 26.84 28.51 -2.61
N GLU A 27 28.12 28.22 -2.36
CA GLU A 27 29.21 28.55 -3.30
C GLU A 27 29.18 27.66 -4.56
N TYR A 28 28.80 26.40 -4.41
CA TYR A 28 28.64 25.49 -5.55
C TYR A 28 27.45 25.88 -6.43
N VAL A 29 26.31 26.20 -5.82
CA VAL A 29 25.08 26.58 -6.53
C VAL A 29 25.25 27.91 -7.26
N SER A 30 25.84 28.93 -6.61
CA SER A 30 26.10 30.22 -7.25
C SER A 30 27.01 30.10 -8.49
N LYS A 31 28.08 29.30 -8.39
CA LYS A 31 28.97 29.03 -9.53
C LYS A 31 28.26 28.27 -10.66
N ARG A 32 27.47 27.25 -10.31
CA ARG A 32 26.72 26.44 -11.27
C ARG A 32 25.65 27.26 -12.01
N LEU A 33 25.00 28.20 -11.35
CA LEU A 33 24.03 29.10 -11.99
C LEU A 33 24.71 30.04 -12.99
N CYS A 34 25.87 30.60 -12.65
CA CYS A 34 26.64 31.48 -13.56
C CYS A 34 27.23 30.72 -14.76
N GLU A 35 27.58 29.44 -14.62
CA GLU A 35 28.11 28.62 -15.72
C GLU A 35 27.03 28.10 -16.70
N ARG A 36 25.75 28.09 -16.29
CA ARG A 36 24.67 27.43 -17.04
C ARG A 36 23.61 28.36 -17.61
N ILE A 37 23.59 29.62 -17.19
CA ILE A 37 22.63 30.63 -17.65
C ILE A 37 23.43 31.72 -18.38
N ASP A 38 23.33 31.74 -19.71
CA ASP A 38 23.92 32.79 -20.53
C ASP A 38 23.24 34.14 -20.21
N GLY A 39 24.02 35.22 -20.06
CA GLY A 39 23.53 36.54 -19.62
C GLY A 39 23.49 36.76 -18.09
N LEU A 40 23.82 35.75 -17.29
CA LEU A 40 23.97 35.87 -15.83
C LEU A 40 25.37 36.39 -15.46
N ILE A 41 25.44 37.54 -14.78
CA ILE A 41 26.72 38.18 -14.44
C ILE A 41 27.22 37.70 -13.08
N SER A 42 26.34 37.65 -12.07
CA SER A 42 26.71 37.13 -10.74
C SER A 42 25.50 36.65 -9.95
N CYS A 43 25.71 35.67 -9.08
CA CYS A 43 24.74 35.20 -8.09
C CYS A 43 25.43 35.14 -6.72
N LYS A 44 24.94 35.91 -5.73
CA LYS A 44 25.49 35.91 -4.37
C LYS A 44 24.38 35.65 -3.36
N PHE A 45 24.57 34.67 -2.48
CA PHE A 45 23.69 34.48 -1.34
C PHE A 45 23.93 35.60 -0.32
N ILE A 46 22.85 36.23 0.12
CA ILE A 46 22.87 37.37 1.04
C ILE A 46 22.85 36.88 2.49
N ASP A 47 22.09 35.82 2.80
CA ASP A 47 21.85 35.29 4.15
C ASP A 47 21.63 33.75 4.16
N ASP A 48 21.70 33.13 5.34
CA ASP A 48 21.43 31.70 5.62
C ASP A 48 20.00 31.26 5.23
N ASN A 49 19.10 32.21 4.96
CA ASN A 49 17.71 31.97 4.55
C ASN A 49 17.54 31.73 3.03
N ASN A 50 18.61 31.31 2.33
CA ASN A 50 18.63 31.06 0.88
C ASN A 50 18.16 32.22 0.01
N GLN A 51 18.37 33.45 0.47
CA GLN A 51 18.15 34.65 -0.34
C GLN A 51 19.38 34.88 -1.21
N ALA A 52 19.18 35.03 -2.51
CA ALA A 52 20.24 35.33 -3.46
C ALA A 52 19.96 36.63 -4.21
N GLU A 53 21.01 37.45 -4.32
CA GLU A 53 21.07 38.60 -5.21
C GLU A 53 21.68 38.15 -6.54
N ILE A 54 20.90 38.29 -7.61
CA ILE A 54 21.29 37.91 -8.96
C ILE A 54 21.42 39.17 -9.80
N SER A 55 22.57 39.31 -10.46
CA SER A 55 22.86 40.39 -11.42
C SER A 55 22.90 39.82 -12.83
N PHE A 56 22.17 40.41 -13.76
CA PHE A 56 22.07 39.92 -15.14
C PHE A 56 21.96 41.06 -16.15
N ASP A 57 22.37 40.79 -17.39
CA ASP A 57 22.27 41.74 -18.50
C ASP A 57 20.86 41.71 -19.11
N THR A 58 20.19 42.86 -19.08
CA THR A 58 18.83 43.05 -19.60
C THR A 58 18.72 42.94 -21.13
N ASN A 59 19.83 42.99 -21.88
CA ASN A 59 19.81 42.79 -23.33
C ASN A 59 19.81 41.30 -23.72
N GLU A 60 20.37 40.43 -22.87
CA GLU A 60 20.47 38.99 -23.14
C GLU A 60 19.42 38.19 -22.38
N LEU A 61 18.96 38.69 -21.22
CA LEU A 61 18.12 37.92 -20.31
C LEU A 61 17.03 38.78 -19.66
N ASP A 62 15.77 38.40 -19.87
CA ASP A 62 14.62 38.96 -19.17
C ASP A 62 14.38 38.26 -17.82
N GLN A 63 13.77 38.97 -16.86
CA GLN A 63 13.46 38.46 -15.53
C GLN A 63 12.67 37.13 -15.56
N TYR A 64 11.73 36.97 -16.48
CA TYR A 64 10.96 35.72 -16.63
C TYR A 64 11.84 34.56 -17.14
N THR A 65 12.66 34.82 -18.15
CA THR A 65 13.59 33.83 -18.72
C THR A 65 14.59 33.37 -17.68
N LEU A 66 15.10 34.29 -16.85
CA LEU A 66 15.96 34.00 -15.71
C LEU A 66 15.27 33.06 -14.69
N LEU A 67 14.06 33.39 -14.22
CA LEU A 67 13.35 32.59 -13.22
C LEU A 67 13.03 31.18 -13.75
N SER A 68 12.61 31.07 -15.01
CA SER A 68 12.33 29.79 -15.65
C SER A 68 13.59 28.94 -15.87
N ALA A 69 14.73 29.55 -16.17
CA ALA A 69 16.01 28.87 -16.31
C ALA A 69 16.48 28.27 -14.98
N ILE A 70 16.31 29.00 -13.88
CA ILE A 70 16.66 28.51 -12.54
C ILE A 70 15.72 27.35 -12.12
N GLN A 71 14.42 27.44 -12.44
CA GLN A 71 13.47 26.33 -12.19
C GLN A 71 13.81 25.07 -13.00
N ARG A 72 14.24 25.21 -14.26
CA ARG A 72 14.72 24.08 -15.08
C ARG A 72 15.97 23.40 -14.52
N LEU A 73 16.77 24.13 -13.75
CA LEU A 73 17.94 23.58 -13.04
C LEU A 73 17.57 22.89 -11.72
N GLY A 74 16.28 22.83 -11.38
CA GLY A 74 15.76 22.09 -10.23
C GLY A 74 15.66 22.89 -8.93
N HIS A 75 15.85 24.21 -8.98
CA HIS A 75 15.69 25.09 -7.82
C HIS A 75 14.33 25.78 -7.87
N SER A 76 13.55 25.73 -6.78
CA SER A 76 12.34 26.56 -6.68
C SER A 76 12.74 28.02 -6.45
N VAL A 77 12.06 28.94 -7.15
CA VAL A 77 12.40 30.37 -7.13
C VAL A 77 11.16 31.21 -6.97
N GLN A 78 11.21 32.20 -6.08
CA GLN A 78 10.20 33.26 -5.97
C GLN A 78 10.86 34.63 -6.14
N SER A 79 10.33 35.45 -7.06
CA SER A 79 10.72 36.85 -7.21
C SER A 79 9.98 37.73 -6.23
N ILE A 80 10.70 38.62 -5.56
CA ILE A 80 10.16 39.39 -4.43
C ILE A 80 9.26 40.57 -4.88
N ASN A 81 9.17 40.91 -6.18
CA ASN A 81 8.48 42.11 -6.68
C ASN A 81 7.52 41.87 -7.87
N SER A 82 6.27 41.43 -7.63
CA SER A 82 5.18 41.57 -8.61
C SER A 82 3.82 41.70 -7.91
N GLU A 83 3.13 42.83 -8.14
CA GLU A 83 1.78 43.14 -7.64
C GLU A 83 0.78 42.15 -8.26
N SER A 84 0.18 41.27 -7.44
CA SER A 84 -0.84 40.33 -7.91
C SER A 84 -2.24 40.83 -7.53
N VAL A 85 -3.27 40.46 -8.30
CA VAL A 85 -4.68 40.78 -8.04
C VAL A 85 -5.44 39.47 -7.84
N GLN A 86 -6.39 39.46 -6.90
CA GLN A 86 -7.27 38.32 -6.62
C GLN A 86 -8.69 38.59 -7.09
N ALA A 87 -9.32 37.61 -7.76
CA ALA A 87 -10.73 37.64 -8.15
C ALA A 87 -11.45 36.32 -7.78
N GLN A 88 -12.74 36.40 -7.47
CA GLN A 88 -13.58 35.22 -7.26
C GLN A 88 -14.63 35.06 -8.37
N LEU A 89 -14.66 33.88 -8.98
CA LEU A 89 -15.62 33.50 -10.01
C LEU A 89 -16.48 32.35 -9.51
N ARG A 90 -17.75 32.34 -9.91
CA ARG A 90 -18.67 31.23 -9.70
C ARG A 90 -18.82 30.46 -11.02
N ILE A 91 -18.56 29.17 -11.00
CA ILE A 91 -18.55 28.32 -12.20
C ILE A 91 -19.65 27.27 -12.11
N GLU A 92 -20.60 27.30 -13.04
CA GLU A 92 -21.67 26.32 -13.17
C GLU A 92 -21.38 25.29 -14.27
N GLY A 93 -21.83 24.05 -14.08
CA GLY A 93 -21.58 22.92 -15.00
C GLY A 93 -20.46 21.96 -14.58
N MET A 94 -19.78 22.19 -13.46
CA MET A 94 -18.82 21.22 -12.92
C MET A 94 -19.55 20.01 -12.31
N HIS A 95 -19.16 18.80 -12.72
CA HIS A 95 -19.78 17.54 -12.26
C HIS A 95 -18.79 16.52 -11.66
N CYS A 96 -17.48 16.75 -11.77
CA CYS A 96 -16.46 15.86 -11.22
C CYS A 96 -15.12 16.57 -11.00
N ASN A 97 -14.20 15.93 -10.27
CA ASN A 97 -12.83 16.43 -10.05
C ASN A 97 -11.99 16.56 -11.34
N SER A 98 -12.36 15.83 -12.41
CA SER A 98 -11.71 16.02 -13.72
C SER A 98 -12.06 17.37 -14.34
N CYS A 99 -13.24 17.93 -14.09
CA CYS A 99 -13.59 19.30 -14.50
C CYS A 99 -12.71 20.33 -13.79
N VAL A 100 -12.47 20.13 -12.48
CA VAL A 100 -11.58 21.00 -11.69
C VAL A 100 -10.16 20.98 -12.24
N SER A 101 -9.63 19.80 -12.52
CA SER A 101 -8.27 19.65 -13.07
C SER A 101 -8.14 20.30 -14.45
N ASN A 102 -9.14 20.16 -15.33
CA ASN A 102 -9.14 20.78 -16.65
C ASN A 102 -9.20 22.31 -16.58
N ILE A 103 -10.02 22.87 -15.68
CA ILE A 103 -10.11 24.33 -15.50
C ILE A 103 -8.82 24.87 -14.88
N CYS A 104 -8.27 24.20 -13.84
CA CYS A 104 -6.98 24.57 -13.26
C CYS A 104 -5.86 24.59 -14.32
N GLY A 105 -5.77 23.55 -15.15
CA GLY A 105 -4.77 23.47 -16.22
C GLY A 105 -4.92 24.61 -17.23
N ALA A 106 -6.11 24.79 -17.79
CA ALA A 106 -6.34 25.80 -18.82
C ALA A 106 -6.12 27.25 -18.31
N VAL A 107 -6.44 27.54 -17.05
CA VAL A 107 -6.21 28.87 -16.48
C VAL A 107 -4.74 29.10 -16.10
N LEU A 108 -4.03 28.08 -15.58
CA LEU A 108 -2.60 28.19 -15.28
C LEU A 108 -1.72 28.26 -16.52
N ASP A 109 -2.21 27.77 -17.67
CA ASP A 109 -1.51 27.89 -18.96
C ASP A 109 -1.58 29.33 -19.54
N LEU A 110 -2.41 30.22 -18.99
CA LEU A 110 -2.50 31.62 -19.44
C LEU A 110 -1.31 32.45 -18.94
N PRO A 111 -0.66 33.25 -19.80
CA PRO A 111 0.42 34.15 -19.39
C PRO A 111 -0.13 35.20 -18.42
N GLY A 112 0.37 35.22 -17.19
CA GLY A 112 -0.07 36.14 -16.12
C GLY A 112 -0.95 35.50 -15.04
N ALA A 113 -1.34 34.22 -15.15
CA ALA A 113 -1.98 33.48 -14.08
C ALA A 113 -0.95 32.97 -13.05
N ILE A 114 -1.18 33.21 -11.76
CA ILE A 114 -0.24 32.89 -10.68
C ILE A 114 -0.73 31.67 -9.87
N ASP A 115 -2.01 31.65 -9.51
CA ASP A 115 -2.63 30.52 -8.79
C ASP A 115 -4.14 30.50 -9.03
N ILE A 116 -4.74 29.30 -8.98
CA ILE A 116 -6.18 29.09 -9.06
C ILE A 116 -6.60 27.98 -8.09
N GLN A 117 -7.48 28.34 -7.16
CA GLN A 117 -8.10 27.41 -6.21
C GLN A 117 -9.58 27.23 -6.53
N LEU A 118 -9.99 25.99 -6.76
CA LEU A 118 -11.34 25.61 -7.16
C LEU A 118 -11.92 24.62 -6.16
N THR A 119 -13.07 24.95 -5.58
CA THR A 119 -13.81 24.03 -4.71
C THR A 119 -15.06 23.53 -5.44
N PHE A 120 -15.08 22.24 -5.79
CA PHE A 120 -16.23 21.61 -6.48
C PHE A 120 -17.55 21.76 -5.70
N LEU A 121 -17.50 21.67 -4.37
CA LEU A 121 -18.69 21.74 -3.50
C LEU A 121 -19.33 23.14 -3.52
N ASP A 122 -18.52 24.19 -3.53
CA ASP A 122 -18.98 25.58 -3.40
C ASP A 122 -19.21 26.25 -4.76
N LYS A 123 -18.82 25.60 -5.87
CA LYS A 123 -18.82 26.16 -7.23
C LYS A 123 -18.06 27.48 -7.36
N LEU A 124 -17.09 27.72 -6.47
CA LEU A 124 -16.30 28.94 -6.40
C LEU A 124 -14.85 28.67 -6.84
N ALA A 125 -14.33 29.60 -7.64
CA ALA A 125 -12.97 29.68 -8.09
C ALA A 125 -12.35 30.96 -7.53
N THR A 126 -11.21 30.85 -6.86
CA THR A 126 -10.38 31.99 -6.46
C THR A 126 -9.14 32.00 -7.32
N ILE A 127 -8.93 33.08 -8.08
CA ILE A 127 -7.83 33.20 -9.05
C ILE A 127 -6.95 34.38 -8.65
N ILE A 128 -5.64 34.16 -8.69
CA ILE A 128 -4.61 35.15 -8.47
C ILE A 128 -3.88 35.33 -9.81
N TYR A 129 -3.84 36.56 -10.31
CA TYR A 129 -3.24 36.87 -11.61
C TYR A 129 -2.62 38.28 -11.59
N ASP A 130 -1.69 38.54 -12.51
CA ASP A 130 -1.11 39.86 -12.73
C ASP A 130 -2.04 40.68 -13.66
N PRO A 131 -2.64 41.80 -13.17
CA PRO A 131 -3.57 42.61 -13.96
C PRO A 131 -2.92 43.34 -15.14
N ASN A 132 -1.58 43.45 -15.18
CA ASN A 132 -0.87 44.09 -16.28
C ASN A 132 -0.73 43.17 -17.50
N ILE A 133 -0.82 41.86 -17.29
CA ILE A 133 -0.59 40.82 -18.31
C ILE A 133 -1.91 40.14 -18.70
N LEU A 134 -2.79 39.87 -17.73
CA LEU A 134 -4.01 39.09 -17.93
C LEU A 134 -5.23 39.86 -17.44
N LYS A 135 -6.27 40.01 -18.29
CA LYS A 135 -7.53 40.64 -17.89
C LYS A 135 -8.54 39.59 -17.42
N LEU A 136 -9.42 39.97 -16.49
CA LEU A 136 -10.46 39.08 -15.98
C LEU A 136 -11.36 38.53 -17.10
N ASP A 137 -11.65 39.34 -18.12
CA ASP A 137 -12.48 38.94 -19.27
C ASP A 137 -11.84 37.81 -20.09
N ASP A 138 -10.51 37.77 -20.20
CA ASP A 138 -9.78 36.72 -20.94
C ASP A 138 -9.85 35.38 -20.18
N ILE A 139 -9.82 35.44 -18.84
CA ILE A 139 -9.97 34.27 -17.97
C ILE A 139 -11.39 33.70 -18.08
N ILE A 140 -12.41 34.57 -18.10
CA ILE A 140 -13.81 34.15 -18.29
C ILE A 140 -13.97 33.48 -19.67
N ALA A 141 -13.42 34.08 -20.73
CA ALA A 141 -13.50 33.54 -22.08
C ALA A 141 -12.85 32.15 -22.19
N GLU A 142 -11.73 31.90 -21.51
CA GLU A 142 -11.06 30.60 -21.54
C GLU A 142 -11.86 29.51 -20.80
N ILE A 143 -12.50 29.86 -19.69
CA ILE A 143 -13.38 28.93 -18.96
C ILE A 143 -14.66 28.65 -19.76
N GLU A 144 -15.21 29.64 -20.47
CA GLU A 144 -16.39 29.46 -21.34
C GLU A 144 -16.08 28.57 -22.57
N LYS A 145 -14.86 28.63 -23.14
CA LYS A 145 -14.44 27.69 -24.21
C LYS A 145 -14.52 26.23 -23.79
N LEU A 146 -14.34 25.95 -22.50
CA LEU A 146 -14.46 24.61 -21.92
C LEU A 146 -15.91 24.19 -21.65
N SER A 147 -16.90 24.97 -22.11
CA SER A 147 -18.34 24.75 -21.93
C SER A 147 -18.84 24.88 -20.49
N PHE A 148 -18.16 25.69 -19.66
CA PHE A 148 -18.63 26.06 -18.31
C PHE A 148 -19.24 27.46 -18.28
N GLN A 149 -20.29 27.67 -17.49
CA GLN A 149 -20.90 28.99 -17.31
C GLN A 149 -20.26 29.71 -16.15
N VAL A 150 -19.85 30.97 -16.34
CA VAL A 150 -19.11 31.72 -15.32
C VAL A 150 -19.87 32.99 -14.93
N ALA A 151 -19.98 33.25 -13.63
CA ALA A 151 -20.49 34.50 -13.08
C ALA A 151 -19.46 35.10 -12.14
N VAL A 152 -19.18 36.41 -12.26
CA VAL A 152 -18.25 37.10 -11.35
C VAL A 152 -18.90 37.22 -9.98
N SER A 153 -18.25 36.64 -8.96
CA SER A 153 -18.77 36.63 -7.58
C SER A 153 -18.29 37.85 -6.77
N SER A 154 -17.13 38.43 -7.11
CA SER A 154 -16.62 39.67 -6.51
C SER A 154 -15.67 40.41 -7.47
N ALA A 155 -15.58 41.74 -7.34
CA ALA A 155 -14.71 42.59 -8.15
C ALA A 155 -13.21 42.36 -7.80
N PRO A 156 -12.27 42.54 -8.76
CA PRO A 156 -10.84 42.31 -8.54
C PRO A 156 -10.26 43.19 -7.41
N GLN A 157 -9.49 42.61 -6.49
CA GLN A 157 -8.82 43.34 -5.40
C GLN A 157 -7.28 43.17 -5.47
N PRO A 158 -6.49 44.25 -5.33
CA PRO A 158 -5.02 44.17 -5.34
C PRO A 158 -4.47 43.50 -4.08
N LYS A 159 -3.39 42.73 -4.26
CA LYS A 159 -2.69 41.97 -3.21
C LYS A 159 -1.41 42.74 -2.85
N THR A 160 -1.46 43.59 -1.82
CA THR A 160 -0.31 44.37 -1.32
C THR A 160 0.76 43.46 -0.70
N THR A 161 2.02 43.61 -1.12
CA THR A 161 3.19 42.93 -0.55
C THR A 161 3.72 43.64 0.69
N MET A 162 3.37 43.12 1.86
CA MET A 162 4.23 42.89 3.04
C MET A 162 3.31 42.74 4.26
N ASP A 163 2.75 41.55 4.40
CA ASP A 163 2.53 40.89 5.68
C ASP A 163 2.95 39.43 5.48
N ASN A 164 4.19 39.11 5.84
CA ASN A 164 4.63 37.71 6.02
C ASN A 164 4.02 37.08 7.30
N ASN A 165 2.84 37.54 7.71
CA ASN A 165 2.09 37.06 8.87
C ASN A 165 0.56 37.06 8.65
N SER A 166 0.09 36.92 7.41
CA SER A 166 -1.34 36.68 7.16
C SER A 166 -1.64 35.61 6.08
N ILE A 167 -0.71 34.68 5.87
CA ILE A 167 -1.02 33.33 5.39
C ILE A 167 -0.43 32.38 6.44
N HIS A 168 -1.31 31.67 7.14
CA HIS A 168 -1.13 31.27 8.53
C HIS A 168 -0.88 32.48 9.42
N ASP A 169 -1.83 33.40 9.60
CA ASP A 169 -2.97 33.03 10.43
C ASP A 169 -4.02 34.16 10.43
N ARG A 170 -5.17 33.92 9.76
CA ARG A 170 -6.51 33.69 10.35
C ARG A 170 -6.72 32.38 11.13
N LYS A 171 -5.65 31.75 11.63
CA LYS A 171 -5.54 31.61 13.11
C LYS A 171 -5.14 33.01 13.68
N SER A 172 -5.13 33.22 14.98
CA SER A 172 -4.55 34.40 15.68
C SER A 172 -4.50 35.82 15.05
N GLU A 173 -5.60 36.57 15.17
CA GLU A 173 -5.53 38.00 15.52
C GLU A 173 -6.06 38.15 16.97
N ILE A 174 -5.14 38.09 17.94
CA ILE A 174 -5.14 38.97 19.12
C ILE A 174 -3.72 39.52 19.21
N LEU A 175 -3.67 40.83 19.06
CA LEU A 175 -2.57 41.79 19.19
C LEU A 175 -1.43 41.40 20.16
N ASN A 176 -0.22 41.67 19.67
CA ASN A 176 0.94 42.08 20.46
C ASN A 176 0.67 43.39 21.24
N GLU A 177 1.37 43.54 22.36
CA GLU A 177 2.07 44.73 22.91
C GLU A 177 2.42 44.37 24.38
N THR A 178 3.56 44.64 25.01
CA THR A 178 4.58 45.68 24.87
C THR A 178 5.80 45.32 25.75
N ASN A 179 6.95 45.95 25.44
CA ASN A 179 8.08 46.32 26.33
C ASN A 179 9.22 45.32 26.68
N LEU A 180 10.36 45.59 26.04
CA LEU A 180 11.70 45.86 26.63
C LEU A 180 11.86 45.58 28.13
N ILE A 181 12.86 44.77 28.52
CA ILE A 181 14.01 45.13 29.40
C ILE A 181 15.21 44.18 29.12
N ARG A 182 16.40 44.76 28.92
CA ARG A 182 17.73 44.12 28.98
C ARG A 182 18.10 43.73 30.41
N THR A 183 18.69 42.54 30.65
CA THR A 183 19.90 42.37 31.50
C THR A 183 20.45 40.94 31.52
N THR A 184 21.71 40.79 31.08
CA THR A 184 22.85 40.04 31.68
C THR A 184 22.61 38.83 32.60
N ASN A 185 23.19 37.67 32.23
CA ASN A 185 24.30 36.95 32.93
C ASN A 185 24.43 35.52 32.37
N LYS A 186 25.59 35.14 31.81
CA LYS A 186 26.62 34.32 32.48
C LYS A 186 26.06 33.11 33.25
N ASN A 187 26.25 31.92 32.70
CA ASN A 187 27.10 30.88 33.30
C ASN A 187 27.25 29.65 32.39
N THR A 188 28.45 29.53 31.85
CA THR A 188 29.17 28.29 31.55
C THR A 188 28.95 27.20 32.61
N ILE A 189 28.63 25.98 32.18
CA ILE A 189 29.13 24.74 32.79
C ILE A 189 29.45 23.76 31.65
N GLU A 190 30.75 23.56 31.45
CA GLU A 190 31.34 22.43 30.72
C GLU A 190 31.09 21.14 31.52
N VAL A 191 30.76 20.04 30.83
CA VAL A 191 31.00 18.68 31.35
C VAL A 191 31.55 17.80 30.23
N GLU A 192 32.85 17.59 30.31
CA GLU A 192 33.70 16.66 29.58
C GLU A 192 33.64 15.27 30.25
N VAL A 193 33.33 14.18 29.52
CA VAL A 193 33.64 12.79 29.94
C VAL A 193 33.77 11.90 28.69
N ILE A 194 34.98 11.68 28.20
CA ILE A 194 35.86 10.50 28.42
C ILE A 194 35.44 9.23 27.66
N SER A 195 36.25 8.95 26.63
CA SER A 195 36.44 7.65 25.97
C SER A 195 36.96 6.58 26.94
N LYS A 196 36.43 5.35 26.85
CA LYS A 196 37.14 4.13 27.29
C LYS A 196 36.70 2.90 26.47
N GLN A 197 37.69 2.28 25.82
CA GLN A 197 37.62 0.90 25.33
C GLN A 197 37.53 -0.11 26.48
N PRO A 198 37.18 -1.37 26.17
CA PRO A 198 38.14 -2.43 26.50
C PRO A 198 38.41 -3.43 25.36
N LYS A 199 39.63 -3.95 25.43
CA LYS A 199 40.25 -5.00 24.63
C LYS A 199 39.61 -6.37 24.89
N SER A 200 39.54 -7.22 23.86
CA SER A 200 39.75 -8.66 24.00
C SER A 200 40.47 -9.27 22.79
N THR A 201 41.64 -9.77 23.12
CA THR A 201 42.67 -10.63 22.52
C THR A 201 42.21 -11.77 21.57
N GLU A 202 42.89 -11.82 20.41
CA GLU A 202 43.43 -12.91 19.57
C GLU A 202 42.90 -14.36 19.59
N ARG A 203 42.66 -14.85 18.34
CA ARG A 203 43.01 -16.16 17.68
C ARG A 203 41.79 -16.59 16.84
N SER A 204 41.86 -16.95 15.56
CA SER A 204 42.94 -17.51 14.75
C SER A 204 42.62 -17.26 13.27
N SER A 205 43.66 -16.91 12.53
CA SER A 205 43.78 -16.76 11.09
C SER A 205 43.24 -17.94 10.25
N ARG A 206 42.51 -17.62 9.17
CA ARG A 206 42.56 -18.31 7.87
C ARG A 206 42.27 -17.34 6.73
N ASN A 207 43.10 -17.45 5.70
CA ASN A 207 43.33 -16.51 4.62
C ASN A 207 42.08 -16.04 3.86
N SER A 208 42.03 -14.71 3.76
CA SER A 208 41.40 -13.89 2.75
C SER A 208 42.02 -14.07 1.36
N GLN A 209 41.20 -14.33 0.36
CA GLN A 209 41.35 -13.78 -0.98
C GLN A 209 40.03 -13.09 -1.31
N LEU A 210 40.03 -11.75 -1.23
CA LEU A 210 38.95 -10.90 -1.73
C LEU A 210 39.00 -10.88 -3.26
N PRO A 211 37.87 -11.00 -3.97
CA PRO A 211 37.68 -10.30 -5.23
C PRO A 211 37.33 -8.84 -4.93
N LEU A 212 37.85 -7.98 -5.81
CA LEU A 212 37.85 -6.53 -5.73
C LEU A 212 36.44 -5.92 -5.79
N SER A 213 36.33 -4.78 -5.11
CA SER A 213 35.34 -3.69 -5.16
C SER A 213 34.41 -3.64 -6.38
N ASP A 214 33.10 -3.67 -6.11
CA ASP A 214 32.08 -2.92 -6.85
C ASP A 214 31.39 -1.98 -5.84
N ASP A 215 31.20 -0.71 -6.23
CA ASP A 215 30.56 0.34 -5.44
C ASP A 215 29.16 -0.10 -4.96
N GLU A 216 28.97 -0.22 -3.64
CA GLU A 216 27.65 -0.48 -3.05
C GLU A 216 26.82 0.81 -3.07
N ASN A 217 25.94 0.96 -4.07
CA ASN A 217 24.73 1.75 -3.89
C ASN A 217 23.90 1.06 -2.79
N GLU A 218 23.68 1.72 -1.64
CA GLU A 218 22.84 1.20 -0.55
C GLU A 218 21.40 0.98 -1.06
N LEU A 219 21.06 -0.27 -1.38
CA LEU A 219 19.72 -0.65 -1.81
C LEU A 219 18.73 -0.58 -0.63
N GLU A 220 17.69 0.22 -0.78
CA GLU A 220 16.61 0.30 0.19
C GLU A 220 15.47 -0.67 -0.15
N THR A 221 14.75 -1.11 0.89
CA THR A 221 13.56 -1.96 0.74
C THR A 221 12.34 -1.18 1.18
N CYS A 222 11.36 -1.02 0.28
CA CYS A 222 10.08 -0.38 0.55
C CYS A 222 8.94 -1.39 0.43
N HIS A 223 7.93 -1.24 1.28
CA HIS A 223 6.71 -2.02 1.23
C HIS A 223 5.54 -1.15 0.77
N PHE A 224 4.59 -1.74 0.06
CA PHE A 224 3.40 -1.08 -0.49
C PHE A 224 2.17 -1.89 -0.16
N THR A 225 1.08 -1.22 0.18
CA THR A 225 -0.25 -1.84 0.18
C THR A 225 -0.80 -1.74 -1.24
N VAL A 226 -1.26 -2.85 -1.81
CA VAL A 226 -1.77 -2.89 -3.19
C VAL A 226 -3.19 -3.47 -3.21
N LEU A 227 -4.17 -2.59 -3.42
CA LEU A 227 -5.59 -2.90 -3.50
C LEU A 227 -6.03 -3.13 -4.95
N GLY A 228 -7.09 -3.94 -5.12
CA GLY A 228 -7.62 -4.30 -6.44
C GLY A 228 -6.98 -5.53 -7.09
N MET A 229 -5.96 -6.12 -6.47
CA MET A 229 -5.43 -7.41 -6.91
C MET A 229 -6.46 -8.52 -6.65
N THR A 230 -6.98 -9.14 -7.72
CA THR A 230 -7.97 -10.22 -7.59
C THR A 230 -7.43 -11.59 -7.99
N CYS A 231 -6.23 -11.65 -8.56
CA CYS A 231 -5.67 -12.89 -9.08
C CYS A 231 -4.16 -12.84 -9.30
N ALA A 232 -3.55 -14.00 -9.54
CA ALA A 232 -2.13 -14.16 -9.79
C ALA A 232 -1.62 -13.36 -11.01
N SER A 233 -2.44 -13.17 -12.05
CA SER A 233 -2.04 -12.36 -13.20
C SER A 233 -1.91 -10.87 -12.89
N CYS A 234 -2.69 -10.33 -11.93
CA CYS A 234 -2.48 -8.97 -11.41
C CYS A 234 -1.09 -8.84 -10.78
N VAL A 235 -0.70 -9.84 -9.98
CA VAL A 235 0.59 -9.91 -9.29
C VAL A 235 1.74 -9.95 -10.30
N ASP A 236 1.64 -10.81 -11.31
CA ASP A 236 2.66 -10.94 -12.36
C ASP A 236 2.74 -9.70 -13.25
N SER A 237 1.62 -8.99 -13.45
CA SER A 237 1.60 -7.72 -14.17
C SER A 237 2.41 -6.67 -13.41
N ILE A 238 2.19 -6.56 -12.09
CA ILE A 238 2.92 -5.63 -11.24
C ILE A 238 4.42 -5.99 -11.21
N GLN A 239 4.76 -7.25 -10.95
CA GLN A 239 6.16 -7.70 -10.90
C GLN A 239 6.90 -7.46 -12.22
N ARG A 240 6.29 -7.83 -13.37
CA ARG A 240 6.95 -7.70 -14.68
C ARG A 240 7.11 -6.27 -15.16
N ASN A 241 6.22 -5.36 -14.75
CA ASN A 241 6.33 -3.96 -15.16
C ASN A 241 7.30 -3.21 -14.25
N LEU A 242 7.25 -3.44 -12.93
CA LEU A 242 8.19 -2.83 -12.00
C LEU A 242 9.63 -3.34 -12.20
N SER A 243 9.83 -4.62 -12.51
CA SER A 243 11.18 -5.18 -12.74
C SER A 243 11.88 -4.64 -14.00
N LYS A 244 11.17 -3.89 -14.85
CA LYS A 244 11.73 -3.26 -16.06
C LYS A 244 12.15 -1.81 -15.82
N VAL A 245 11.82 -1.25 -14.67
CA VAL A 245 12.13 0.14 -14.32
C VAL A 245 13.57 0.17 -13.82
N GLU A 246 14.38 1.04 -14.41
CA GLU A 246 15.77 1.26 -13.98
C GLU A 246 15.79 1.73 -12.52
N GLY A 247 16.69 1.19 -11.70
CA GLY A 247 16.74 1.46 -10.26
C GLY A 247 15.92 0.50 -9.38
N ILE A 248 15.14 -0.43 -9.95
CA ILE A 248 14.46 -1.49 -9.19
C ILE A 248 15.21 -2.83 -9.31
N HIS A 249 15.72 -3.35 -8.19
CA HIS A 249 16.50 -4.60 -8.15
C HIS A 249 15.65 -5.85 -7.92
N SER A 250 14.65 -5.79 -7.05
CA SER A 250 13.80 -6.95 -6.79
C SER A 250 12.37 -6.54 -6.41
N VAL A 251 11.39 -7.32 -6.85
CA VAL A 251 9.97 -7.05 -6.60
C VAL A 251 9.27 -8.35 -6.21
N VAL A 252 8.74 -8.39 -4.99
CA VAL A 252 7.96 -9.51 -4.47
C VAL A 252 6.56 -9.03 -4.14
N VAL A 253 5.53 -9.65 -4.73
CA VAL A 253 4.14 -9.24 -4.49
C VAL A 253 3.35 -10.40 -3.91
N ALA A 254 2.80 -10.18 -2.72
CA ALA A 254 2.02 -11.13 -1.95
C ALA A 254 0.51 -10.83 -2.12
N LEU A 255 -0.16 -11.62 -2.97
CA LEU A 255 -1.60 -11.47 -3.26
C LEU A 255 -2.48 -11.57 -2.01
N LEU A 256 -2.17 -12.54 -1.14
CA LEU A 256 -2.98 -12.83 0.05
C LEU A 256 -2.85 -11.73 1.11
N ALA A 257 -1.67 -11.12 1.20
CA ALA A 257 -1.41 -10.02 2.12
C ALA A 257 -1.79 -8.65 1.54
N GLN A 258 -2.16 -8.57 0.25
CA GLN A 258 -2.34 -7.31 -0.48
C GLN A 258 -1.12 -6.38 -0.35
N ARG A 259 0.09 -6.97 -0.39
CA ARG A 259 1.35 -6.26 -0.18
C ARG A 259 2.33 -6.47 -1.33
N ALA A 260 3.11 -5.45 -1.64
CA ALA A 260 4.28 -5.54 -2.51
C ALA A 260 5.52 -5.10 -1.74
N GLU A 261 6.63 -5.78 -1.93
CA GLU A 261 7.95 -5.44 -1.44
C GLU A 261 8.84 -5.16 -2.65
N VAL A 262 9.51 -4.00 -2.63
CA VAL A 262 10.38 -3.56 -3.71
C VAL A 262 11.72 -3.17 -3.12
N LYS A 263 12.80 -3.78 -3.62
CA LYS A 263 14.17 -3.31 -3.39
C LYS A 263 14.56 -2.39 -4.53
N TYR A 264 14.91 -1.16 -4.19
CA TYR A 264 15.21 -0.11 -5.15
C TYR A 264 16.45 0.68 -4.70
N ASP A 265 17.04 1.37 -5.66
CA ASP A 265 18.13 2.30 -5.42
C ASP A 265 17.55 3.71 -5.12
N PRO A 266 17.71 4.23 -3.89
CA PRO A 266 17.16 5.54 -3.50
C PRO A 266 17.78 6.71 -4.27
N ALA A 267 18.95 6.54 -4.90
CA ALA A 267 19.53 7.57 -5.76
C ALA A 267 18.77 7.75 -7.09
N HIS A 268 18.04 6.72 -7.53
CA HIS A 268 17.38 6.67 -8.82
C HIS A 268 15.85 6.77 -8.74
N LEU A 269 15.22 6.22 -7.69
CA LEU A 269 13.77 6.25 -7.51
C LEU A 269 13.34 6.56 -6.09
N LEU A 270 12.24 7.30 -5.96
CA LEU A 270 11.56 7.54 -4.70
C LEU A 270 10.41 6.52 -4.50
N PRO A 271 10.09 6.09 -3.26
CA PRO A 271 8.95 5.23 -2.95
C PRO A 271 7.62 5.71 -3.54
N THR A 272 7.38 7.03 -3.51
CA THR A 272 6.16 7.64 -4.06
C THR A 272 6.03 7.44 -5.57
N GLN A 273 7.15 7.47 -6.30
CA GLN A 273 7.18 7.20 -7.74
C GLN A 273 6.89 5.72 -8.03
N ILE A 274 7.39 4.81 -7.20
CA ILE A 274 7.09 3.38 -7.30
C ILE A 274 5.61 3.11 -7.05
N ALA A 275 5.00 3.76 -6.06
CA ALA A 275 3.56 3.69 -5.83
C ALA A 275 2.77 4.25 -7.04
N GLY A 276 3.22 5.37 -7.61
CA GLY A 276 2.67 5.95 -8.84
C GLY A 276 2.71 4.99 -10.03
N LEU A 277 3.80 4.24 -10.20
CA LEU A 277 3.92 3.22 -11.25
C LEU A 277 2.90 2.10 -11.07
N ILE A 278 2.66 1.65 -9.83
CA ILE A 278 1.64 0.63 -9.55
C ILE A 278 0.23 1.18 -9.79
N ASN A 279 -0.02 2.43 -9.41
CA ASN A 279 -1.27 3.15 -9.69
C ASN A 279 -1.55 3.26 -11.19
N ASN A 280 -0.53 3.56 -11.99
CA ASN A 280 -0.61 3.63 -13.45
C ASN A 280 -0.95 2.27 -14.10
N LEU A 281 -0.61 1.15 -13.43
CA LEU A 281 -1.02 -0.19 -13.86
C LEU A 281 -2.49 -0.51 -13.54
N GLY A 282 -3.21 0.41 -12.89
CA GLY A 282 -4.61 0.28 -12.51
C GLY A 282 -4.84 -0.40 -11.17
N PHE A 283 -3.82 -0.46 -10.31
CA PHE A 283 -3.91 -1.00 -8.96
C PHE A 283 -3.68 0.12 -7.95
N GLN A 284 -4.57 0.27 -6.97
CA GLN A 284 -4.40 1.28 -5.94
C GLN A 284 -3.23 0.89 -5.03
N ALA A 285 -2.15 1.66 -5.07
CA ALA A 285 -0.96 1.43 -4.28
C ALA A 285 -0.63 2.64 -3.41
N GLU A 286 -0.41 2.34 -2.13
CA GLU A 286 0.03 3.30 -1.13
C GLU A 286 1.32 2.78 -0.51
N VAL A 287 2.29 3.69 -0.28
CA VAL A 287 3.53 3.36 0.42
C VAL A 287 3.14 2.97 1.85
N LEU A 288 3.46 1.74 2.25
CA LEU A 288 3.57 1.43 3.66
C LEU A 288 4.88 2.08 4.08
N GLU A 289 4.81 3.26 4.69
CA GLU A 289 5.97 3.88 5.32
C GLU A 289 6.73 2.78 6.05
N THR A 290 8.01 2.66 5.72
CA THR A 290 8.95 1.76 6.38
C THR A 290 8.69 1.96 7.86
N VAL A 291 8.06 0.99 8.51
CA VAL A 291 7.65 1.13 9.90
C VAL A 291 8.94 1.41 10.65
N ALA A 292 9.18 2.69 10.96
CA ALA A 292 10.36 3.10 11.67
C ALA A 292 10.35 2.26 12.95
N ARG A 293 11.48 1.62 13.28
CA ARG A 293 11.58 0.74 14.44
C ARG A 293 10.98 1.47 15.65
N GLY A 294 9.87 0.96 16.18
CA GLY A 294 9.13 1.58 17.29
C GLY A 294 7.71 2.05 16.96
N MET A 295 7.34 2.24 15.69
CA MET A 295 5.97 2.62 15.31
C MET A 295 5.02 1.41 15.32
N GLU A 296 3.96 1.51 16.11
CA GLU A 296 2.90 0.50 16.22
C GLU A 296 1.54 1.07 15.81
N VAL A 297 0.64 0.18 15.40
CA VAL A 297 -0.74 0.54 15.03
C VAL A 297 -1.70 -0.08 16.04
N LEU A 298 -2.41 0.77 16.79
CA LEU A 298 -3.46 0.36 17.72
C LEU A 298 -4.83 0.57 17.07
N ASP A 299 -5.63 -0.50 17.02
CA ASP A 299 -7.04 -0.41 16.67
C ASP A 299 -7.88 -0.42 17.95
N VAL A 300 -8.75 0.58 18.11
CA VAL A 300 -9.58 0.80 19.31
C VAL A 300 -11.04 0.90 18.88
N ASN A 301 -11.94 0.26 19.63
CA ASN A 301 -13.37 0.46 19.54
C ASN A 301 -13.76 1.58 20.51
N ILE A 302 -14.36 2.66 20.01
CA ILE A 302 -14.72 3.86 20.77
C ILE A 302 -16.24 3.98 20.79
N GLU A 303 -16.84 3.84 21.96
CA GLU A 303 -18.28 3.92 22.17
C GLU A 303 -18.72 5.37 22.46
N GLY A 304 -20.00 5.66 22.23
CA GLY A 304 -20.57 6.98 22.51
C GLY A 304 -20.30 8.05 21.45
N MET A 305 -19.62 7.71 20.34
CA MET A 305 -19.53 8.62 19.19
C MET A 305 -20.88 8.69 18.47
N THR A 306 -21.49 9.87 18.44
CA THR A 306 -22.83 10.08 17.87
C THR A 306 -22.83 10.98 16.63
N CYS A 307 -21.76 11.74 16.40
CA CYS A 307 -21.68 12.71 15.32
C CYS A 307 -20.23 13.01 14.92
N ALA A 308 -20.06 13.68 13.77
CA ALA A 308 -18.75 14.07 13.25
C ALA A 308 -17.97 15.03 14.18
N SER A 309 -18.66 15.78 15.04
CA SER A 309 -17.97 16.63 16.02
C SER A 309 -17.28 15.83 17.12
N CYS A 310 -17.82 14.66 17.53
CA CYS A 310 -17.13 13.72 18.42
C CYS A 310 -15.83 13.22 17.77
N VAL A 311 -15.90 12.86 16.48
CA VAL A 311 -14.74 12.39 15.70
C VAL A 311 -13.64 13.45 15.68
N ASN A 312 -13.99 14.68 15.28
CA ASN A 312 -13.03 15.79 15.21
C ASN A 312 -12.45 16.14 16.60
N LYS A 313 -13.25 16.03 17.67
CA LYS A 313 -12.79 16.29 19.03
C LYS A 313 -11.71 15.28 19.45
N ILE A 314 -11.93 14.00 19.20
CA ILE A 314 -10.95 12.94 19.52
C ILE A 314 -9.70 13.11 18.64
N GLN A 315 -9.87 13.28 17.32
CA GLN A 315 -8.74 13.41 16.40
C GLN A 315 -7.85 14.63 16.73
N ASN A 316 -8.45 15.80 17.00
CA ASN A 316 -7.71 17.00 17.35
C ASN A 316 -7.02 16.93 18.72
N HIS A 317 -7.56 16.17 19.67
CA HIS A 317 -6.92 15.97 20.97
C HIS A 317 -5.74 15.00 20.83
N MET A 318 -5.96 13.88 20.15
CA MET A 318 -4.96 12.81 20.00
C MET A 318 -3.77 13.24 19.12
N ASN A 319 -4.00 14.03 18.07
CA ASN A 319 -2.91 14.59 17.24
C ASN A 319 -1.99 15.57 18.00
N LYS A 320 -2.40 16.07 19.17
CA LYS A 320 -1.56 16.96 20.00
C LYS A 320 -0.68 16.20 20.98
N ILE A 321 -0.92 14.91 21.16
CA ILE A 321 -0.21 14.11 22.16
C ILE A 321 1.15 13.69 21.55
N PRO A 322 2.27 13.93 22.27
CA PRO A 322 3.59 13.53 21.78
C PRO A 322 3.67 12.02 21.63
N GLY A 323 4.20 11.56 20.50
CA GLY A 323 4.33 10.14 20.17
C GLY A 323 3.18 9.57 19.33
N ILE A 324 2.14 10.34 19.00
CA ILE A 324 1.10 9.94 18.05
C ILE A 324 1.40 10.56 16.67
N THR A 325 1.58 9.72 15.66
CA THR A 325 1.92 10.14 14.29
C THR A 325 0.68 10.36 13.45
N SER A 326 -0.30 9.46 13.54
CA SER A 326 -1.55 9.59 12.79
C SER A 326 -2.75 8.99 13.52
N VAL A 327 -3.93 9.58 13.29
CA VAL A 327 -5.19 9.21 13.93
C VAL A 327 -6.31 9.19 12.89
N ASP A 328 -6.86 8.00 12.65
CA ASP A 328 -7.98 7.78 11.75
C ASP A 328 -9.19 7.26 12.53
N ILE A 329 -10.32 7.96 12.47
CA ILE A 329 -11.52 7.58 13.22
C ILE A 329 -12.69 7.40 12.26
N ALA A 330 -13.27 6.21 12.27
CA ALA A 330 -14.42 5.82 11.48
C ALA A 330 -15.68 5.73 12.35
N LEU A 331 -16.55 6.75 12.22
CA LEU A 331 -17.82 6.83 12.96
C LEU A 331 -18.76 5.64 12.66
N LEU A 332 -18.88 5.23 11.40
CA LEU A 332 -19.78 4.15 10.98
C LEU A 332 -19.47 2.81 11.64
N THR A 333 -18.20 2.59 12.00
CA THR A 333 -17.73 1.33 12.60
C THR A 333 -17.32 1.50 14.07
N ASN A 334 -17.55 2.68 14.67
CA ASN A 334 -17.08 3.04 16.01
C ASN A 334 -15.60 2.72 16.25
N ARG A 335 -14.75 2.91 15.23
CA ARG A 335 -13.36 2.45 15.25
C ARG A 335 -12.39 3.61 15.12
N GLY A 336 -11.41 3.68 16.02
CA GLY A 336 -10.23 4.53 15.91
C GLY A 336 -9.00 3.69 15.60
N ARG A 337 -8.18 4.13 14.66
CA ARG A 337 -6.86 3.59 14.36
C ARG A 337 -5.83 4.67 14.70
N PHE A 338 -4.87 4.30 15.53
CA PHE A 338 -3.83 5.19 16.03
C PHE A 338 -2.47 4.64 15.65
N GLN A 339 -1.66 5.42 14.95
CA GLN A 339 -0.24 5.13 14.75
C GLN A 339 0.56 5.90 15.78
N TYR A 340 1.35 5.18 16.56
CA TYR A 340 2.09 5.76 17.69
C TYR A 340 3.47 5.12 17.84
N ASP A 341 4.39 5.88 18.42
CA ASP A 341 5.70 5.39 18.82
C ASP A 341 5.62 4.74 20.21
N SER A 342 5.81 3.42 20.24
CA SER A 342 5.79 2.60 21.46
C SER A 342 6.89 2.96 22.48
N SER A 343 7.89 3.75 22.09
CA SER A 343 8.93 4.25 22.99
C SER A 343 8.52 5.49 23.77
N ILE A 344 7.55 6.27 23.27
CA ILE A 344 7.11 7.55 23.86
C ILE A 344 5.78 7.40 24.58
N ILE A 345 4.81 6.74 23.93
CA ILE A 345 3.45 6.57 24.46
C ILE A 345 3.01 5.12 24.29
N GLY A 346 2.29 4.56 25.27
CA GLY A 346 1.78 3.20 25.17
C GLY A 346 0.27 3.11 24.98
N PRO A 347 -0.26 1.91 24.65
CA PRO A 347 -1.69 1.67 24.44
C PRO A 347 -2.59 2.06 25.62
N ARG A 348 -2.11 1.88 26.86
CA ARG A 348 -2.85 2.26 28.08
C ARG A 348 -3.03 3.77 28.20
N ASP A 349 -2.02 4.56 27.84
CA ASP A 349 -2.10 6.03 27.91
C ASP A 349 -3.06 6.56 26.85
N ILE A 350 -3.00 5.99 25.64
CA ILE A 350 -3.95 6.29 24.56
C ILE A 350 -5.40 6.05 25.02
N LEU A 351 -5.67 4.92 25.68
CA LEU A 351 -6.99 4.63 26.23
C LEU A 351 -7.41 5.56 27.37
N HIS A 352 -6.48 5.94 28.23
CA HIS A 352 -6.71 6.89 29.31
C HIS A 352 -7.10 8.26 28.74
N HIS A 353 -6.38 8.76 27.73
CA HIS A 353 -6.73 10.02 27.06
C HIS A 353 -8.12 9.98 26.40
N ILE A 354 -8.52 8.83 25.84
CA ILE A 354 -9.85 8.71 25.21
C ILE A 354 -10.96 8.59 26.27
N THR A 355 -10.73 7.81 27.32
CA THR A 355 -11.76 7.46 28.32
C THR A 355 -11.88 8.53 29.41
N ASP A 356 -10.78 8.93 30.01
CA ASP A 356 -10.75 9.78 31.19
C ASP A 356 -10.74 11.28 30.82
N ASP A 357 -9.98 11.68 29.80
CA ASP A 357 -9.90 13.11 29.41
C ASP A 357 -11.06 13.54 28.50
N LEU A 358 -11.47 12.67 27.57
CA LEU A 358 -12.51 12.99 26.59
C LEU A 358 -13.89 12.41 26.94
N GLY A 359 -13.96 11.42 27.83
CA GLY A 359 -15.20 10.79 28.29
C GLY A 359 -15.79 9.77 27.33
N PHE A 360 -15.02 9.23 26.37
CA PHE A 360 -15.50 8.21 25.43
C PHE A 360 -15.02 6.82 25.86
N PRO A 361 -15.93 5.89 26.21
CA PRO A 361 -15.53 4.53 26.58
C PRO A 361 -14.79 3.86 25.41
N ALA A 362 -13.55 3.45 25.63
CA ALA A 362 -12.71 2.87 24.59
C ALA A 362 -12.14 1.51 25.00
N THR A 363 -12.09 0.57 24.06
CA THR A 363 -11.57 -0.78 24.27
C THR A 363 -10.65 -1.20 23.12
N VAL A 364 -9.53 -1.85 23.42
CA VAL A 364 -8.62 -2.35 22.37
C VAL A 364 -9.30 -3.45 21.57
N LEU A 365 -9.29 -3.34 20.25
CA LEU A 365 -9.73 -4.42 19.38
C LEU A 365 -8.66 -5.50 19.37
N THR A 366 -8.94 -6.62 20.04
CA THR A 366 -8.02 -7.75 20.10
C THR A 366 -7.69 -8.27 18.70
N GLU A 367 -6.41 -8.47 18.39
CA GLU A 367 -5.94 -9.08 17.12
C GLU A 367 -6.59 -10.43 16.78
N ASN A 368 -7.20 -11.10 17.76
CA ASN A 368 -8.07 -12.26 17.55
C ASN A 368 -9.19 -12.00 16.53
N LEU A 369 -9.69 -10.77 16.41
CA LEU A 369 -10.70 -10.42 15.40
C LEU A 369 -10.11 -10.34 13.97
N LYS A 370 -8.85 -9.89 13.81
CA LYS A 370 -8.17 -9.89 12.50
C LYS A 370 -7.87 -11.31 12.03
N SER A 371 -7.32 -12.15 12.93
CA SER A 371 -7.04 -13.57 12.63
C SER A 371 -8.33 -14.37 12.41
N GLU A 372 -9.40 -14.10 13.15
CA GLU A 372 -10.70 -14.69 12.89
C GLU A 372 -11.32 -14.26 11.56
N ASN A 373 -11.23 -12.99 11.19
CA ASN A 373 -11.76 -12.50 9.92
C ASN A 373 -11.01 -13.11 8.73
N LEU A 374 -9.68 -13.22 8.82
CA LEU A 374 -8.86 -13.92 7.83
C LEU A 374 -9.23 -15.42 7.76
N ALA A 375 -9.36 -16.09 8.90
CA ALA A 375 -9.76 -17.50 8.95
C ALA A 375 -11.19 -17.73 8.42
N ARG A 376 -12.13 -16.82 8.72
CA ARG A 376 -13.49 -16.82 8.15
C ARG A 376 -13.44 -16.62 6.64
N MET A 377 -12.59 -15.73 6.13
CA MET A 377 -12.41 -15.51 4.70
C MET A 377 -11.86 -16.76 4.01
N HIS A 378 -10.80 -17.39 4.55
CA HIS A 378 -10.27 -18.66 4.03
C HIS A 378 -11.34 -19.76 4.03
N ARG A 379 -12.10 -19.92 5.12
CA ARG A 379 -13.21 -20.89 5.18
C ARG A 379 -14.30 -20.63 4.14
N ARG A 380 -14.64 -19.36 3.87
CA ARG A 380 -15.62 -18.99 2.83
C ARG A 380 -15.12 -19.38 1.43
N ILE A 381 -13.84 -19.11 1.13
CA ILE A 381 -13.23 -19.47 -0.15
C ILE A 381 -13.22 -21.00 -0.34
N THR A 382 -12.76 -21.75 0.68
CA THR A 382 -12.74 -23.22 0.63
C THR A 382 -14.14 -23.81 0.49
N ARG A 383 -15.15 -23.26 1.19
CA ARG A 383 -16.55 -23.69 1.04
C ARG A 383 -17.07 -23.43 -0.38
N ARG A 384 -16.80 -22.27 -0.95
CA ARG A 384 -17.23 -21.95 -2.32
C ARG A 384 -16.66 -22.94 -3.35
N TRP A 385 -15.39 -23.30 -3.23
CA TRP A 385 -14.76 -24.31 -4.09
C TRP A 385 -15.34 -25.71 -3.88
N ARG A 386 -15.57 -26.10 -2.61
CA ARG A 386 -16.23 -27.35 -2.28
C ARG A 386 -17.62 -27.41 -2.91
N ASP A 387 -18.43 -26.36 -2.76
CA ASP A 387 -19.80 -26.33 -3.27
C ASP A 387 -19.82 -26.35 -4.81
N SER A 388 -18.90 -25.63 -5.47
CA SER A 388 -18.72 -25.68 -6.93
C SER A 388 -18.31 -27.07 -7.43
N PHE A 389 -17.38 -27.73 -6.73
CA PHE A 389 -16.99 -29.11 -7.03
C PHE A 389 -18.15 -30.08 -6.81
N LEU A 390 -18.91 -29.92 -5.73
CA LEU A 390 -20.03 -30.81 -5.39
C LEU A 390 -21.13 -30.70 -6.45
N ILE A 391 -21.44 -29.49 -6.92
CA ILE A 391 -22.34 -29.26 -8.05
C ILE A 391 -21.79 -29.92 -9.33
N ALA A 392 -20.52 -29.70 -9.66
CA ALA A 392 -19.90 -30.33 -10.83
C ALA A 392 -19.87 -31.87 -10.75
N ALA A 393 -19.71 -32.43 -9.55
CA ALA A 393 -19.73 -33.87 -9.32
C ALA A 393 -21.16 -34.45 -9.41
N ILE A 394 -22.16 -33.77 -8.85
CA ILE A 394 -23.57 -34.20 -8.92
C ILE A 394 -24.04 -34.36 -10.36
N PHE A 395 -23.67 -33.45 -11.26
CA PHE A 395 -24.09 -33.50 -12.66
C PHE A 395 -23.07 -34.21 -13.56
N GLY A 396 -21.77 -34.08 -13.26
CA GLY A 396 -20.70 -34.65 -14.07
C GLY A 396 -20.47 -36.14 -13.89
N ILE A 397 -20.65 -36.69 -12.68
CA ILE A 397 -20.53 -38.15 -12.47
C ILE A 397 -21.63 -38.90 -13.24
N PRO A 398 -22.91 -38.51 -13.16
CA PRO A 398 -23.95 -39.10 -14.02
C PRO A 398 -23.66 -38.94 -15.50
N ALA A 399 -23.18 -37.78 -15.97
CA ALA A 399 -22.80 -37.58 -17.36
C ALA A 399 -21.72 -38.57 -17.81
N MET A 400 -20.68 -38.79 -16.98
CA MET A 400 -19.61 -39.74 -17.25
C MET A 400 -20.11 -41.20 -17.27
N ILE A 401 -21.00 -41.57 -16.34
CA ILE A 401 -21.59 -42.91 -16.30
C ILE A 401 -22.48 -43.14 -17.52
N ILE A 402 -23.28 -42.15 -17.91
CA ILE A 402 -24.17 -42.23 -19.07
C ILE A 402 -23.35 -42.42 -20.34
N MET A 403 -22.30 -41.61 -20.53
CA MET A 403 -21.36 -41.78 -21.64
C MET A 403 -20.78 -43.20 -21.67
N LEU A 404 -20.33 -43.73 -20.53
CA LEU A 404 -19.78 -45.08 -20.43
C LEU A 404 -20.83 -46.14 -20.81
N VAL A 405 -22.04 -46.04 -20.28
CA VAL A 405 -23.13 -47.01 -20.52
C VAL A 405 -23.56 -47.00 -21.99
N PHE A 406 -23.70 -45.82 -22.60
CA PHE A 406 -24.08 -45.71 -24.01
C PHE A 406 -22.98 -46.24 -24.93
N MET A 407 -21.71 -45.96 -24.65
CA MET A 407 -20.57 -46.50 -25.39
C MET A 407 -20.49 -48.04 -25.33
N PHE A 408 -20.74 -48.65 -24.17
CA PHE A 408 -20.70 -50.11 -24.01
C PHE A 408 -21.93 -50.82 -24.60
N LYS A 409 -23.12 -50.21 -24.46
CA LYS A 409 -24.39 -50.84 -24.87
C LYS A 409 -24.73 -50.64 -26.35
N TYR A 410 -24.32 -49.53 -26.94
CA TYR A 410 -24.63 -49.15 -28.31
C TYR A 410 -23.35 -48.94 -29.12
N LYS A 411 -22.67 -50.05 -29.48
CA LYS A 411 -21.49 -50.05 -30.36
C LYS A 411 -21.77 -49.44 -31.75
N ASP A 412 -23.02 -49.53 -32.21
CA ASP A 412 -23.52 -48.85 -33.41
C ASP A 412 -24.43 -47.68 -33.00
N HIS A 413 -23.97 -46.44 -33.17
CA HIS A 413 -24.72 -45.21 -32.87
C HIS A 413 -26.05 -45.07 -33.64
N THR A 414 -26.27 -45.91 -34.66
CA THR A 414 -27.49 -45.98 -35.48
C THR A 414 -28.66 -46.70 -34.80
N LYS A 415 -28.41 -47.44 -33.70
CA LYS A 415 -29.44 -48.15 -32.92
C LYS A 415 -29.81 -47.45 -31.60
N ALA A 416 -29.27 -46.25 -31.37
CA ALA A 416 -29.61 -45.46 -30.20
C ALA A 416 -31.05 -44.93 -30.33
N PRO A 417 -31.82 -44.84 -29.23
CA PRO A 417 -33.16 -44.28 -29.27
C PRO A 417 -33.09 -42.80 -29.71
N HIS A 418 -33.77 -42.49 -30.81
CA HIS A 418 -33.91 -41.14 -31.34
C HIS A 418 -35.26 -40.57 -30.91
N ILE A 419 -35.28 -39.38 -30.33
CA ILE A 419 -36.52 -38.69 -29.92
C ILE A 419 -37.15 -38.00 -31.13
N THR A 420 -36.32 -37.38 -31.96
CA THR A 420 -36.68 -36.75 -33.23
C THR A 420 -35.60 -37.04 -34.27
N ALA A 421 -35.88 -36.86 -35.55
CA ALA A 421 -34.87 -37.00 -36.60
C ALA A 421 -33.72 -36.01 -36.34
N GLY A 422 -32.54 -36.53 -35.97
CA GLY A 422 -31.35 -35.74 -35.64
C GLY A 422 -30.98 -35.61 -34.16
N LEU A 423 -31.87 -35.99 -33.22
CA LEU A 423 -31.59 -35.90 -31.76
C LEU A 423 -31.64 -37.28 -31.09
N SER A 424 -30.49 -37.76 -30.63
CA SER A 424 -30.40 -38.93 -29.74
C SER A 424 -30.81 -38.56 -28.32
N VAL A 425 -31.39 -39.52 -27.58
CA VAL A 425 -31.66 -39.38 -26.15
C VAL A 425 -30.38 -39.07 -25.37
N GLU A 426 -29.25 -39.66 -25.78
CA GLU A 426 -27.94 -39.42 -25.19
C GLU A 426 -27.53 -37.95 -25.24
N ASN A 427 -27.55 -37.32 -26.42
CA ASN A 427 -27.15 -35.93 -26.59
C ASN A 427 -28.07 -34.96 -25.83
N LEU A 428 -29.36 -35.26 -25.74
CA LEU A 428 -30.30 -34.45 -24.94
C LEU A 428 -30.00 -34.53 -23.44
N ILE A 429 -29.77 -35.74 -22.92
CA ILE A 429 -29.46 -35.91 -21.49
C ILE A 429 -28.10 -35.29 -21.17
N MET A 430 -27.10 -35.47 -22.03
CA MET A 430 -25.77 -34.88 -21.87
C MET A 430 -25.84 -33.35 -21.92
N PHE A 431 -26.61 -32.76 -22.83
CA PHE A 431 -26.87 -31.33 -22.86
C PHE A 431 -27.51 -30.84 -21.55
N LEU A 432 -28.52 -31.55 -21.04
CA LEU A 432 -29.22 -31.18 -19.80
C LEU A 432 -28.30 -31.26 -18.56
N LEU A 433 -27.40 -32.24 -18.51
CA LEU A 433 -26.43 -32.38 -17.42
C LEU A 433 -25.24 -31.42 -17.55
N ALA A 434 -24.78 -31.13 -18.78
CA ALA A 434 -23.65 -30.26 -19.01
C ALA A 434 -23.96 -28.77 -18.78
N THR A 435 -25.18 -28.34 -19.09
CA THR A 435 -25.57 -26.92 -19.01
C THR A 435 -25.47 -26.33 -17.59
N PRO A 436 -25.98 -26.99 -16.52
CA PRO A 436 -25.79 -26.52 -15.15
C PRO A 436 -24.32 -26.43 -14.74
N VAL A 437 -23.49 -27.39 -15.17
CA VAL A 437 -22.06 -27.38 -14.84
C VAL A 437 -21.35 -26.23 -15.54
N GLN A 438 -21.61 -26.02 -16.83
CA GLN A 438 -21.04 -24.93 -17.63
C GLN A 438 -21.38 -23.56 -17.04
N ILE A 439 -22.63 -23.33 -16.63
CA ILE A 439 -23.09 -22.02 -16.17
C ILE A 439 -22.75 -21.79 -14.69
N ILE A 440 -23.02 -22.75 -13.81
CA ILE A 440 -22.89 -22.56 -12.36
C ILE A 440 -21.44 -22.75 -11.93
N SER A 441 -20.85 -23.92 -12.23
CA SER A 441 -19.46 -24.21 -11.86
C SER A 441 -18.48 -23.37 -12.69
N GLY A 442 -18.76 -23.22 -13.99
CA GLY A 442 -17.93 -22.42 -14.89
C GLY A 442 -17.91 -20.92 -14.60
N ARG A 443 -18.93 -20.35 -13.94
CA ARG A 443 -19.04 -18.89 -13.69
C ARG A 443 -17.77 -18.28 -13.11
N TYR A 444 -17.16 -18.95 -12.13
CA TYR A 444 -15.93 -18.46 -11.50
C TYR A 444 -14.77 -18.40 -12.52
N PHE A 445 -14.58 -19.47 -13.29
CA PHE A 445 -13.54 -19.57 -14.30
C PHE A 445 -13.74 -18.55 -15.42
N TYR A 446 -14.97 -18.33 -15.88
CA TYR A 446 -15.29 -17.30 -16.88
C TYR A 446 -14.90 -15.90 -16.43
N VAL A 447 -15.28 -15.50 -15.21
CA VAL A 447 -14.93 -14.18 -14.67
C VAL A 447 -13.42 -14.02 -14.58
N GLN A 448 -12.73 -15.08 -14.15
CA GLN A 448 -11.29 -15.06 -13.96
C GLN A 448 -10.52 -15.03 -15.30
N ALA A 449 -10.97 -15.81 -16.28
CA ALA A 449 -10.42 -15.82 -17.63
C ALA A 449 -10.60 -14.46 -18.32
N PHE A 450 -11.79 -13.84 -18.20
CA PHE A 450 -12.06 -12.53 -18.77
C PHE A 450 -11.17 -11.43 -18.17
N LYS A 451 -10.99 -11.44 -16.85
CA LYS A 451 -10.04 -10.54 -16.18
C LYS A 451 -8.61 -10.74 -16.68
N SER A 452 -8.17 -11.99 -16.82
CA SER A 452 -6.82 -12.30 -17.32
C SER A 452 -6.58 -11.78 -18.74
N LEU A 453 -7.57 -12.00 -19.63
CA LEU A 453 -7.54 -11.48 -21.01
C LEU A 453 -7.50 -9.95 -21.05
N LYS A 454 -8.27 -9.28 -20.18
CA LYS A 454 -8.25 -7.80 -20.08
C LYS A 454 -6.84 -7.27 -19.80
N HIS A 455 -6.05 -8.00 -19.01
CA HIS A 455 -4.66 -7.67 -18.71
C HIS A 455 -3.64 -8.23 -19.73
N LYS A 456 -4.09 -8.71 -20.91
CA LYS A 456 -3.24 -9.29 -21.96
C LYS A 456 -2.37 -10.45 -21.47
N THR A 457 -2.88 -11.25 -20.53
CA THR A 457 -2.21 -12.44 -19.99
C THR A 457 -3.08 -13.68 -20.16
N ALA A 458 -2.48 -14.81 -20.52
CA ALA A 458 -3.15 -16.11 -20.53
C ALA A 458 -2.76 -16.90 -19.28
N ASN A 459 -3.76 -17.40 -18.56
CA ASN A 459 -3.58 -18.23 -17.36
C ASN A 459 -4.23 -19.62 -17.55
N MET A 460 -4.08 -20.51 -16.57
CA MET A 460 -4.71 -21.84 -16.61
C MET A 460 -6.24 -21.76 -16.80
N ASP A 461 -6.90 -20.78 -16.19
CA ASP A 461 -8.36 -20.63 -16.26
C ASP A 461 -8.83 -20.27 -17.69
N VAL A 462 -8.04 -19.48 -18.44
CA VAL A 462 -8.31 -19.16 -19.86
C VAL A 462 -8.30 -20.42 -20.72
N LEU A 463 -7.33 -21.32 -20.52
CA LEU A 463 -7.25 -22.57 -21.27
C LEU A 463 -8.48 -23.45 -21.03
N VAL A 464 -8.88 -23.60 -19.76
CA VAL A 464 -10.05 -24.40 -19.37
C VAL A 464 -11.34 -23.80 -19.94
N VAL A 465 -11.51 -22.49 -19.83
CA VAL A 465 -12.70 -21.79 -20.35
C VAL A 465 -12.76 -21.90 -21.87
N LEU A 466 -11.65 -21.71 -22.57
CA LEU A 466 -11.59 -21.81 -24.02
C LEU A 466 -12.00 -23.22 -24.49
N ALA A 467 -11.38 -24.27 -23.93
CA ALA A 467 -11.66 -25.66 -24.30
C ALA A 467 -13.12 -26.05 -24.04
N THR A 468 -13.63 -25.77 -22.84
CA THR A 468 -15.01 -26.12 -22.45
C THR A 468 -16.06 -25.35 -23.25
N THR A 469 -15.83 -24.05 -23.51
CA THR A 469 -16.76 -23.22 -24.29
C THR A 469 -16.79 -23.65 -25.75
N ILE A 470 -15.63 -23.91 -26.36
CA ILE A 470 -15.57 -24.38 -27.75
C ILE A 470 -16.28 -25.73 -27.89
N ALA A 471 -15.98 -26.71 -27.02
CA ALA A 471 -16.61 -28.02 -27.07
C ALA A 471 -18.14 -27.93 -26.89
N TYR A 472 -18.60 -27.11 -25.95
CA TYR A 472 -20.02 -26.93 -25.66
C TYR A 472 -20.77 -26.23 -26.81
N ILE A 473 -20.24 -25.12 -27.34
CA ILE A 473 -20.84 -24.39 -28.47
C ILE A 473 -20.85 -25.26 -29.73
N TYR A 474 -19.73 -25.95 -30.04
CA TYR A 474 -19.65 -26.88 -31.15
C TYR A 474 -20.74 -27.95 -31.06
N SER A 475 -20.91 -28.55 -29.88
CA SER A 475 -21.91 -29.59 -29.65
C SER A 475 -23.34 -29.09 -29.85
N ILE A 476 -23.65 -27.86 -29.41
CA ILE A 476 -24.95 -27.22 -29.66
C ILE A 476 -25.17 -27.02 -31.16
N ILE A 477 -24.21 -26.42 -31.87
CA ILE A 477 -24.33 -26.10 -33.30
C ILE A 477 -24.55 -27.39 -34.10
N VAL A 478 -23.75 -28.42 -33.83
CA VAL A 478 -23.79 -29.68 -34.57
C VAL A 478 -25.11 -30.42 -34.33
N VAL A 479 -25.65 -30.42 -33.11
CA VAL A 479 -26.99 -30.97 -32.82
C VAL A 479 -28.09 -30.18 -33.54
N ILE A 480 -28.03 -28.84 -33.54
CA ILE A 480 -29.02 -28.00 -34.23
C ILE A 480 -29.00 -28.24 -35.75
N VAL A 481 -27.81 -28.28 -36.37
CA VAL A 481 -27.68 -28.51 -37.81
C VAL A 481 -28.23 -29.88 -38.23
N ASN A 482 -27.94 -30.93 -37.46
CA ASN A 482 -28.45 -32.28 -37.77
C ASN A 482 -29.97 -32.40 -37.53
N MET A 483 -30.52 -31.65 -36.58
CA MET A 483 -31.97 -31.55 -36.38
C MET A 483 -32.66 -30.88 -37.58
N ILE A 484 -32.04 -29.85 -38.18
CA ILE A 484 -32.55 -29.18 -39.39
C ILE A 484 -32.46 -30.11 -40.60
N MET A 485 -31.32 -30.79 -40.78
CA MET A 485 -31.06 -31.66 -41.93
C MET A 485 -31.73 -33.03 -41.83
N LYS A 486 -32.30 -33.39 -40.67
CA LYS A 486 -32.89 -34.71 -40.37
C LYS A 486 -31.94 -35.89 -40.62
N VAL A 487 -30.64 -35.64 -40.46
CA VAL A 487 -29.55 -36.62 -40.60
C VAL A 487 -29.36 -37.34 -39.25
N PRO A 488 -28.81 -38.58 -39.20
CA PRO A 488 -28.54 -39.27 -37.93
C PRO A 488 -27.74 -38.43 -36.93
N SER A 489 -27.94 -38.71 -35.64
CA SER A 489 -27.35 -37.94 -34.55
C SER A 489 -25.82 -37.88 -34.66
N PRO A 490 -25.22 -36.69 -34.59
CA PRO A 490 -23.78 -36.52 -34.67
C PRO A 490 -23.08 -36.87 -33.35
N MET A 491 -21.77 -37.08 -33.45
CA MET A 491 -20.88 -37.15 -32.29
C MET A 491 -20.74 -35.75 -31.68
N ALA A 492 -21.30 -35.56 -30.49
CA ALA A 492 -21.20 -34.32 -29.72
C ALA A 492 -20.21 -34.50 -28.55
N PHE A 493 -19.62 -33.39 -28.09
CA PHE A 493 -18.60 -33.33 -27.03
C PHE A 493 -19.14 -32.64 -25.76
N PHE A 494 -20.39 -32.94 -25.38
CA PHE A 494 -21.00 -32.36 -24.19
C PHE A 494 -20.38 -32.85 -22.87
N ASP A 495 -19.67 -33.98 -22.91
CA ASP A 495 -18.94 -34.61 -21.82
C ASP A 495 -17.69 -33.83 -21.37
N VAL A 496 -17.02 -33.13 -22.29
CA VAL A 496 -15.79 -32.39 -22.03
C VAL A 496 -15.97 -31.32 -20.95
N SER A 497 -17.12 -30.64 -20.94
CA SER A 497 -17.39 -29.57 -19.98
C SER A 497 -17.53 -30.09 -18.53
N PRO A 498 -18.46 -31.03 -18.22
CA PRO A 498 -18.57 -31.60 -16.89
C PRO A 498 -17.29 -32.24 -16.39
N MET A 499 -16.56 -32.92 -17.28
CA MET A 499 -15.29 -33.58 -16.94
C MET A 499 -14.24 -32.56 -16.50
N LEU A 500 -13.97 -31.54 -17.33
CA LEU A 500 -12.92 -30.56 -17.03
C LEU A 500 -13.26 -29.73 -15.79
N PHE A 501 -14.49 -29.24 -15.65
CA PHE A 501 -14.86 -28.45 -14.46
C PHE A 501 -14.88 -29.28 -13.17
N MET A 502 -15.22 -30.57 -13.24
CA MET A 502 -15.14 -31.45 -12.08
C MET A 502 -13.69 -31.66 -11.63
N PHE A 503 -12.78 -32.04 -12.55
CA PHE A 503 -11.38 -32.30 -12.19
C PHE A 503 -10.63 -31.06 -11.75
N VAL A 504 -10.80 -29.93 -12.46
CA VAL A 504 -10.16 -28.66 -12.08
C VAL A 504 -10.75 -28.14 -10.76
N GLY A 505 -12.07 -28.25 -10.58
CA GLY A 505 -12.75 -27.90 -9.33
C GLY A 505 -12.26 -28.73 -8.13
N LEU A 506 -12.06 -30.03 -8.33
CA LEU A 506 -11.47 -30.93 -7.33
C LEU A 506 -10.03 -30.49 -6.96
N GLY A 507 -9.20 -30.23 -7.97
CA GLY A 507 -7.82 -29.77 -7.77
C GLY A 507 -7.75 -28.48 -6.95
N ARG A 508 -8.57 -27.48 -7.29
CA ARG A 508 -8.67 -26.21 -6.55
C ARG A 508 -9.19 -26.40 -5.13
N TRP A 509 -10.17 -27.27 -4.93
CA TRP A 509 -10.68 -27.58 -3.59
C TRP A 509 -9.60 -28.24 -2.71
N LEU A 510 -8.84 -29.20 -3.25
CA LEU A 510 -7.72 -29.83 -2.54
C LEU A 510 -6.60 -28.82 -2.23
N GLU A 511 -6.24 -27.98 -3.19
CA GLU A 511 -5.23 -26.92 -3.04
C GLU A 511 -5.60 -25.97 -1.89
N HIS A 512 -6.82 -25.41 -1.90
CA HIS A 512 -7.27 -24.50 -0.85
C HIS A 512 -7.48 -25.19 0.49
N THR A 513 -7.83 -26.48 0.50
CA THR A 513 -7.92 -27.25 1.74
C THR A 513 -6.54 -27.48 2.37
N ALA A 514 -5.52 -27.77 1.56
CA ALA A 514 -4.14 -27.89 2.02
C ALA A 514 -3.63 -26.56 2.63
N LYS A 515 -3.84 -25.44 1.91
CA LYS A 515 -3.49 -24.09 2.39
C LYS A 515 -4.24 -23.68 3.66
N ALA A 516 -5.51 -24.07 3.80
CA ALA A 516 -6.28 -23.77 5.01
C ALA A 516 -5.73 -24.49 6.25
N LYS A 517 -5.29 -25.75 6.10
CA LYS A 517 -4.70 -26.53 7.21
C LYS A 517 -3.37 -25.94 7.70
N THR A 518 -2.56 -25.38 6.80
CA THR A 518 -1.30 -24.72 7.20
C THR A 518 -1.56 -23.43 7.99
N SER A 519 -2.59 -22.65 7.61
CA SER A 519 -3.00 -21.46 8.37
C SER A 519 -3.57 -21.79 9.76
N ASP A 520 -4.19 -22.96 9.94
CA ASP A 520 -4.66 -23.40 11.26
C ASP A 520 -3.49 -23.68 12.23
N ALA A 521 -2.29 -24.04 11.73
CA ALA A 521 -1.11 -24.22 12.57
C ALA A 521 -0.59 -22.87 13.13
N LEU A 522 -0.61 -21.82 12.31
CA LEU A 522 -0.28 -20.46 12.74
C LEU A 522 -1.23 -19.96 13.85
N LYS A 523 -2.52 -20.30 13.75
CA LYS A 523 -3.50 -19.97 14.79
C LYS A 523 -3.16 -20.61 16.14
N LYS A 524 -2.57 -21.81 16.15
CA LYS A 524 -2.13 -22.46 17.41
C LYS A 524 -0.98 -21.69 18.05
N LEU A 525 -0.05 -21.14 17.28
CA LEU A 525 1.02 -20.29 17.81
C LEU A 525 0.47 -19.02 18.47
N LEU A 526 -0.55 -18.38 17.87
CA LEU A 526 -1.22 -17.22 18.46
C LEU A 526 -1.92 -17.54 19.79
N SER A 527 -2.41 -18.77 19.97
CA SER A 527 -3.05 -19.19 21.23
C SER A 527 -2.06 -19.45 22.38
N LEU A 528 -0.75 -19.43 22.10
CA LEU A 528 0.28 -19.61 23.14
C LEU A 528 0.52 -18.33 23.95
N GLN A 529 0.18 -17.16 23.42
CA GLN A 529 0.29 -15.92 24.17
C GLN A 529 -0.87 -15.82 25.17
N PRO A 530 -0.60 -15.59 26.47
CA PRO A 530 -1.66 -15.44 27.45
C PRO A 530 -2.44 -14.14 27.16
N PRO A 531 -3.77 -14.13 27.35
CA PRO A 531 -4.59 -12.95 27.06
C PRO A 531 -4.38 -11.81 28.07
N GLN A 532 -3.83 -12.11 29.24
CA GLN A 532 -3.70 -11.19 30.38
C GLN A 532 -2.34 -11.34 31.05
N GLY A 533 -1.90 -10.27 31.74
CA GLY A 533 -0.73 -10.26 32.62
C GLY A 533 -1.02 -9.46 33.89
N THR A 534 -0.29 -9.77 34.96
CA THR A 534 -0.45 -9.11 36.27
C THR A 534 0.57 -8.00 36.42
N LEU A 535 0.13 -6.75 36.27
CA LEU A 535 0.95 -5.56 36.50
C LEU A 535 1.10 -5.30 38.00
N VAL A 536 2.31 -4.97 38.43
CA VAL A 536 2.61 -4.64 39.82
C VAL A 536 3.28 -3.27 39.94
N LYS A 537 2.92 -2.51 40.98
CA LYS A 537 3.68 -1.31 41.38
C LYS A 537 4.51 -1.64 42.62
N LEU A 538 5.80 -1.35 42.56
CA LEU A 538 6.72 -1.54 43.68
C LEU A 538 6.95 -0.22 44.41
N ASP A 539 7.06 -0.29 45.73
CA ASP A 539 7.52 0.81 46.57
C ASP A 539 9.04 1.00 46.49
N SER A 540 9.57 2.10 47.02
CA SER A 540 11.02 2.34 47.09
C SER A 540 11.78 1.26 47.88
N THR A 541 11.06 0.46 48.68
CA THR A 541 11.56 -0.68 49.45
C THR A 541 11.44 -2.03 48.71
N GLY A 542 10.91 -2.05 47.48
CA GLY A 542 10.73 -3.27 46.68
C GLY A 542 9.52 -4.12 47.06
N LYS A 543 8.61 -3.60 47.89
CA LYS A 543 7.34 -4.28 48.26
C LYS A 543 6.23 -3.93 47.28
N ILE A 544 5.34 -4.87 47.01
CA ILE A 544 4.20 -4.69 46.10
C ILE A 544 3.13 -3.82 46.78
N ILE A 545 2.79 -2.69 46.15
CA ILE A 545 1.77 -1.74 46.59
C ILE A 545 0.41 -2.08 45.98
N GLU A 546 0.39 -2.39 44.69
CA GLU A 546 -0.82 -2.60 43.89
C GLU A 546 -0.58 -3.72 42.88
N GLU A 547 -1.56 -4.62 42.74
CA GLU A 547 -1.60 -5.65 41.69
C GLU A 547 -2.84 -5.42 40.83
N LYS A 548 -2.66 -5.32 39.51
CA LYS A 548 -3.75 -5.12 38.55
C LYS A 548 -3.61 -6.07 37.37
N ILE A 549 -4.65 -6.83 37.09
CA ILE A 549 -4.71 -7.68 35.90
C ILE A 549 -5.02 -6.79 34.69
N VAL A 550 -4.16 -6.84 33.68
CA VAL A 550 -4.29 -6.08 32.42
C VAL A 550 -4.23 -7.03 31.24
N LEU A 551 -4.85 -6.66 30.12
CA LEU A 551 -4.72 -7.42 28.88
C LEU A 551 -3.27 -7.37 28.38
N ALA A 552 -2.77 -8.43 27.75
CA ALA A 552 -1.38 -8.49 27.28
C ALA A 552 -1.04 -7.37 26.27
N GLN A 553 -2.02 -6.87 25.53
CA GLN A 553 -1.89 -5.74 24.59
C GLN A 553 -1.76 -4.38 25.26
N LEU A 554 -2.08 -4.28 26.55
CA LEU A 554 -2.00 -3.04 27.34
C LEU A 554 -0.69 -2.92 28.11
N ILE A 555 0.17 -3.93 28.03
CA ILE A 555 1.48 -3.95 28.67
C ILE A 555 2.41 -3.02 27.91
N GLN A 556 3.05 -2.10 28.64
CA GLN A 556 3.99 -1.13 28.09
C GLN A 556 5.44 -1.52 28.39
N ARG A 557 6.40 -0.95 27.66
CA ARG A 557 7.82 -1.08 28.01
C ARG A 557 8.06 -0.58 29.43
N ASN A 558 8.97 -1.24 30.14
CA ASN A 558 9.32 -0.98 31.54
C ASN A 558 8.23 -1.27 32.58
N ASP A 559 7.04 -1.76 32.19
CA ASP A 559 6.06 -2.25 33.15
C ASP A 559 6.65 -3.42 33.96
N LEU A 560 6.29 -3.47 35.24
CA LEU A 560 6.70 -4.53 36.15
C LEU A 560 5.57 -5.56 36.22
N LEU A 561 5.89 -6.80 35.87
CA LEU A 561 4.93 -7.89 35.78
C LEU A 561 5.28 -8.97 36.78
N LYS A 562 4.28 -9.41 37.55
CA LYS A 562 4.39 -10.57 38.43
C LYS A 562 3.90 -11.79 37.69
N VAL A 563 4.72 -12.83 37.67
CA VAL A 563 4.39 -14.14 37.07
C VAL A 563 4.45 -15.19 38.18
N GLN A 564 3.36 -15.93 38.34
CA GLN A 564 3.24 -17.00 39.33
C GLN A 564 3.72 -18.34 38.77
N PRO A 565 4.07 -19.31 39.63
CA PRO A 565 4.37 -20.68 39.19
C PRO A 565 3.24 -21.27 38.34
N GLY A 566 3.57 -21.85 37.20
CA GLY A 566 2.62 -22.42 36.23
C GLY A 566 2.02 -21.42 35.24
N GLU A 567 2.21 -20.11 35.42
CA GLU A 567 1.73 -19.09 34.49
C GLU A 567 2.62 -18.99 33.24
N THR A 568 2.01 -18.60 32.12
CA THR A 568 2.74 -18.28 30.90
C THR A 568 3.22 -16.84 30.95
N ILE A 569 4.47 -16.61 30.58
CA ILE A 569 5.07 -15.28 30.57
C ILE A 569 4.39 -14.44 29.46
N PRO A 570 3.80 -13.28 29.77
CA PRO A 570 2.95 -12.55 28.82
C PRO A 570 3.72 -11.80 27.73
N THR A 571 4.95 -11.37 28.01
CA THR A 571 5.76 -10.54 27.12
C THR A 571 7.25 -10.80 27.36
N ASP A 572 8.12 -10.28 26.50
CA ASP A 572 9.56 -10.44 26.70
C ASP A 572 10.06 -9.48 27.76
N GLY A 573 11.00 -9.93 28.59
CA GLY A 573 11.49 -9.08 29.67
C GLY A 573 12.71 -9.60 30.39
N ARG A 574 13.05 -8.91 31.48
CA ARG A 574 14.20 -9.20 32.33
C ARG A 574 13.77 -9.40 33.77
N ILE A 575 14.22 -10.47 34.40
CA ILE A 575 13.90 -10.75 35.81
C ILE A 575 14.58 -9.71 36.70
N ILE A 576 13.82 -9.15 37.64
CA ILE A 576 14.29 -8.15 38.60
C ILE A 576 14.30 -8.74 40.01
N ASN A 577 13.35 -9.63 40.29
CA ASN A 577 13.25 -10.31 41.58
C ASN A 577 12.73 -11.73 41.39
N GLY A 578 13.23 -12.66 42.20
CA GLY A 578 12.93 -14.09 42.13
C GLY A 578 13.93 -14.90 41.30
N VAL A 579 13.85 -16.21 41.44
CA VAL A 579 14.59 -17.23 40.68
C VAL A 579 13.58 -18.28 40.27
N THR A 580 13.69 -18.77 39.03
CA THR A 580 12.75 -19.74 38.45
C THR A 580 13.46 -20.66 37.47
N SER A 581 12.82 -21.78 37.14
CA SER A 581 13.07 -22.52 35.90
C SER A 581 11.96 -22.21 34.88
N CYS A 582 12.35 -21.93 33.63
CA CYS A 582 11.43 -21.62 32.55
C CYS A 582 11.41 -22.75 31.51
N ASP A 583 10.22 -23.20 31.13
CA ASP A 583 10.03 -24.11 30.00
C ASP A 583 9.94 -23.30 28.70
N GLU A 584 11.04 -23.32 27.94
CA GLU A 584 11.17 -22.67 26.64
C GLU A 584 10.97 -23.66 25.46
N SER A 585 10.56 -24.91 25.73
CA SER A 585 10.50 -26.00 24.74
C SER A 585 9.64 -25.69 23.52
N LEU A 586 8.60 -24.88 23.68
CA LEU A 586 7.71 -24.48 22.60
C LEU A 586 8.36 -23.52 21.59
N ILE A 587 9.38 -22.77 22.01
CA ILE A 587 10.06 -21.77 21.17
C ILE A 587 11.44 -22.27 20.75
N THR A 588 12.26 -22.74 21.69
CA THR A 588 13.63 -23.20 21.43
C THR A 588 13.69 -24.65 20.97
N GLY A 589 12.67 -25.46 21.28
CA GLY A 589 12.66 -26.91 21.02
C GLY A 589 13.42 -27.73 22.06
N GLU A 590 14.06 -27.10 23.04
CA GLU A 590 14.80 -27.80 24.10
C GLU A 590 13.84 -28.31 25.18
N SER A 591 13.89 -29.60 25.50
CA SER A 591 12.93 -30.21 26.43
C SER A 591 13.25 -30.00 27.91
N MET A 592 14.47 -29.58 28.24
CA MET A 592 14.88 -29.33 29.63
C MET A 592 14.58 -27.87 30.00
N PRO A 593 13.91 -27.62 31.14
CA PRO A 593 13.73 -26.27 31.65
C PRO A 593 15.06 -25.57 31.89
N VAL A 594 15.09 -24.27 31.60
CA VAL A 594 16.28 -23.43 31.75
C VAL A 594 16.16 -22.61 33.02
N ASP A 595 17.15 -22.70 33.90
CA ASP A 595 17.21 -21.90 35.11
C ASP A 595 17.46 -20.41 34.80
N LYS A 596 16.66 -19.54 35.40
CA LYS A 596 16.69 -18.09 35.23
C LYS A 596 16.84 -17.41 36.59
N THR A 597 17.89 -16.62 36.71
CA THR A 597 18.19 -15.81 37.89
C THR A 597 17.90 -14.32 37.64
N ILE A 598 18.08 -13.49 38.67
CA ILE A 598 17.90 -12.04 38.56
C ILE A 598 18.82 -11.49 37.47
N GLY A 599 18.24 -10.68 36.57
CA GLY A 599 18.92 -10.12 35.42
C GLY A 599 18.94 -11.02 34.19
N ALA A 600 18.41 -12.25 34.24
CA ALA A 600 18.23 -13.09 33.05
C ALA A 600 17.07 -12.59 32.18
N GLN A 601 17.17 -12.83 30.87
CA GLN A 601 16.11 -12.54 29.91
C GLN A 601 15.13 -13.71 29.82
N VAL A 602 13.84 -13.38 29.79
CA VAL A 602 12.72 -14.30 29.65
C VAL A 602 11.91 -13.94 28.41
N VAL A 603 11.40 -14.96 27.74
CA VAL A 603 10.68 -14.83 26.47
C VAL A 603 9.18 -15.04 26.69
N GLY A 604 8.35 -14.18 26.11
CA GLY A 604 6.91 -14.28 26.15
C GLY A 604 6.40 -15.55 25.45
N GLY A 605 5.38 -16.17 26.03
CA GLY A 605 4.84 -17.46 25.58
C GLY A 605 5.51 -18.69 26.20
N THR A 606 6.63 -18.53 26.93
CA THR A 606 7.25 -19.59 27.73
C THR A 606 6.53 -19.76 29.06
N LYS A 607 6.66 -20.93 29.70
CA LYS A 607 6.00 -21.20 30.99
C LYS A 607 6.97 -21.05 32.14
N ASN A 608 6.54 -20.29 33.15
CA ASN A 608 7.19 -20.21 34.44
C ASN A 608 6.86 -21.49 35.21
N LEU A 609 7.84 -22.31 35.59
CA LEU A 609 7.58 -23.55 36.32
C LEU A 609 7.67 -23.34 37.83
N ASP A 610 8.83 -22.85 38.29
CA ASP A 610 9.15 -22.77 39.71
C ASP A 610 9.19 -21.32 40.21
N GLY A 611 8.69 -21.06 41.42
CA GLY A 611 8.86 -19.74 42.06
C GLY A 611 8.03 -18.59 41.43
N SER A 612 7.78 -17.56 42.23
CA SER A 612 7.18 -16.32 41.74
C SER A 612 8.28 -15.34 41.36
N ILE A 613 8.18 -14.79 40.15
CA ILE A 613 9.13 -13.81 39.63
C ILE A 613 8.46 -12.47 39.38
N ILE A 614 9.26 -11.41 39.50
CA ILE A 614 8.90 -10.07 39.03
C ILE A 614 9.85 -9.74 37.90
N MET A 615 9.29 -9.47 36.73
CA MET A 615 10.02 -9.14 35.51
C MET A 615 9.69 -7.74 35.04
N ARG A 616 10.66 -7.10 34.37
CA ARG A 616 10.47 -5.84 33.64
C ARG A 616 10.22 -6.15 32.18
N ALA A 617 9.14 -5.65 31.60
CA ALA A 617 8.89 -5.76 30.18
C ALA A 617 9.96 -4.99 29.38
N THR A 618 10.63 -5.67 28.44
CA THR A 618 11.66 -5.07 27.56
C THR A 618 11.13 -4.88 26.14
N HIS A 619 10.49 -5.90 25.58
CA HIS A 619 9.86 -5.84 24.25
C HIS A 619 8.40 -6.24 24.40
N VAL A 620 7.50 -5.43 23.86
CA VAL A 620 6.05 -5.61 23.95
C VAL A 620 5.44 -5.60 22.54
N GLY A 621 4.17 -6.00 22.43
CA GLY A 621 3.46 -5.94 21.15
C GLY A 621 4.17 -6.68 20.02
N GLN A 622 4.37 -5.98 18.89
CA GLN A 622 4.96 -6.55 17.67
C GLN A 622 6.47 -6.85 17.81
N GLU A 623 7.13 -6.29 18.82
CA GLU A 623 8.56 -6.46 19.03
C GLU A 623 8.92 -7.75 19.78
N THR A 624 7.94 -8.43 20.39
CA THR A 624 8.18 -9.70 21.10
C THR A 624 8.74 -10.78 20.17
N ALA A 625 9.61 -11.64 20.68
CA ALA A 625 10.23 -12.73 19.91
C ALA A 625 9.18 -13.63 19.25
N LEU A 626 8.09 -13.96 19.96
CA LEU A 626 7.00 -14.74 19.41
C LEU A 626 6.31 -14.03 18.22
N LYS A 627 6.07 -12.72 18.31
CA LYS A 627 5.50 -11.95 17.19
C LYS A 627 6.46 -11.81 16.02
N GLN A 628 7.76 -11.68 16.28
CA GLN A 628 8.77 -11.70 15.22
C GLN A 628 8.80 -13.06 14.51
N ILE A 629 8.74 -14.18 15.25
CA ILE A 629 8.65 -15.53 14.66
C ILE A 629 7.38 -15.65 13.82
N ILE A 630 6.22 -15.22 14.34
CA ILE A 630 4.95 -15.25 13.61
C ILE A 630 5.05 -14.43 12.32
N ARG A 631 5.60 -13.21 12.40
CA ARG A 631 5.79 -12.34 11.23
C ARG A 631 6.69 -12.99 10.19
N LEU A 632 7.84 -13.55 10.60
CA LEU A 632 8.76 -14.24 9.70
C LEU A 632 8.10 -15.46 9.04
N VAL A 633 7.29 -16.22 9.77
CA VAL A 633 6.53 -17.35 9.23
C VAL A 633 5.42 -16.89 8.28
N GLU A 634 4.71 -15.81 8.60
CA GLU A 634 3.68 -15.20 7.73
C GLU A 634 4.30 -14.69 6.43
N ASP A 635 5.43 -13.98 6.52
CA ASP A 635 6.17 -13.45 5.37
C ASP A 635 6.70 -14.61 4.50
N ALA A 636 7.22 -15.68 5.13
CA ALA A 636 7.63 -16.88 4.41
C ALA A 636 6.45 -17.60 3.72
N GLN A 637 5.27 -17.69 4.36
CA GLN A 637 4.08 -18.36 3.80
C GLN A 637 3.35 -17.54 2.74
N THR A 638 3.47 -16.22 2.76
CA THR A 638 2.90 -15.33 1.75
C THR A 638 3.76 -15.22 0.50
N SER A 639 5.00 -15.71 0.55
CA SER A 639 5.83 -15.93 -0.64
C SER A 639 5.20 -17.01 -1.54
N LYS A 640 5.16 -16.74 -2.86
CA LYS A 640 4.52 -17.63 -3.84
C LYS A 640 5.15 -19.02 -3.82
N ALA A 641 4.33 -20.07 -3.84
CA ALA A 641 4.82 -21.42 -4.11
C ALA A 641 5.42 -21.46 -5.54
N PRO A 642 6.72 -21.78 -5.71
CA PRO A 642 7.43 -21.69 -6.99
C PRO A 642 6.79 -22.56 -8.09
N ILE A 643 6.08 -23.62 -7.73
CA ILE A 643 5.42 -24.52 -8.68
C ILE A 643 4.21 -23.89 -9.40
N GLN A 644 3.47 -22.99 -8.74
CA GLN A 644 2.30 -22.34 -9.36
C GLN A 644 2.72 -21.35 -10.45
N GLN A 645 3.83 -20.63 -10.23
CA GLN A 645 4.40 -19.71 -11.21
C GLN A 645 4.84 -20.44 -12.48
N LEU A 646 5.40 -21.65 -12.34
CA LEU A 646 5.78 -22.47 -13.48
C LEU A 646 4.56 -22.85 -14.32
N ALA A 647 3.47 -23.30 -13.67
CA ALA A 647 2.23 -23.67 -14.36
C ALA A 647 1.60 -22.48 -15.11
N ASP A 648 1.52 -21.32 -14.46
CA ASP A 648 0.99 -20.10 -15.10
C ASP A 648 1.88 -19.60 -16.24
N LYS A 649 3.21 -19.72 -16.11
CA LYS A 649 4.16 -19.38 -17.18
C LYS A 649 4.03 -20.31 -18.38
N VAL A 650 3.89 -21.62 -18.16
CA VAL A 650 3.66 -22.60 -19.23
C VAL A 650 2.32 -22.32 -19.92
N ALA A 651 1.24 -22.08 -19.17
CA ALA A 651 -0.06 -21.74 -19.73
C ALA A 651 -0.01 -20.44 -20.57
N GLY A 652 0.78 -19.45 -20.13
CA GLY A 652 0.98 -18.19 -20.83
C GLY A 652 1.53 -18.33 -22.25
N TYR A 653 2.43 -19.28 -22.49
CA TYR A 653 2.96 -19.59 -23.83
C TYR A 653 2.12 -20.63 -24.57
N PHE A 654 1.57 -21.61 -23.85
CA PHE A 654 0.86 -22.74 -24.44
C PHE A 654 -0.47 -22.32 -25.08
N VAL A 655 -1.26 -21.47 -24.42
CA VAL A 655 -2.55 -21.00 -24.92
C VAL A 655 -2.43 -20.29 -26.28
N PRO A 656 -1.61 -19.23 -26.46
CA PRO A 656 -1.50 -18.56 -27.75
C PRO A 656 -0.90 -19.46 -28.83
N PHE A 657 0.00 -20.39 -28.46
CA PHE A 657 0.56 -21.36 -29.39
C PHE A 657 -0.51 -22.32 -29.95
N VAL A 658 -1.35 -22.91 -29.08
CA VAL A 658 -2.44 -23.81 -29.50
C VAL A 658 -3.44 -23.06 -30.38
N VAL A 659 -3.85 -21.85 -29.99
CA VAL A 659 -4.77 -21.03 -30.80
C VAL A 659 -4.17 -20.71 -32.17
N SER A 660 -2.87 -20.38 -32.23
CA SER A 660 -2.17 -20.09 -33.49
C SER A 660 -2.14 -21.31 -34.41
N ILE A 661 -1.84 -22.50 -33.88
CA ILE A 661 -1.86 -23.76 -34.65
C ILE A 661 -3.27 -24.10 -35.10
N SER A 662 -4.29 -23.92 -34.26
CA SER A 662 -5.69 -24.15 -34.65
C SER A 662 -6.11 -23.26 -35.81
N VAL A 663 -5.78 -21.97 -35.77
CA VAL A 663 -6.05 -21.02 -36.87
C VAL A 663 -5.26 -21.40 -38.13
N LEU A 664 -3.98 -21.74 -37.99
CA LEU A 664 -3.16 -22.16 -39.12
C LEU A 664 -3.71 -23.43 -39.79
N THR A 665 -4.14 -24.40 -38.99
CA THR A 665 -4.74 -25.65 -39.48
C THR A 665 -6.03 -25.35 -40.23
N LEU A 666 -6.88 -24.47 -39.69
CA LEU A 666 -8.11 -24.03 -40.36
C LEU A 666 -7.79 -23.37 -41.72
N ILE A 667 -6.82 -22.46 -41.78
CA ILE A 667 -6.40 -21.79 -43.02
C ILE A 667 -5.90 -22.80 -44.05
N ILE A 668 -5.03 -23.73 -43.64
CA ILE A 668 -4.49 -24.77 -44.53
C ILE A 668 -5.64 -25.63 -45.09
N TYR A 669 -6.58 -26.05 -44.25
CA TYR A 669 -7.74 -26.83 -44.69
C TYR A 669 -8.65 -26.07 -45.64
N ILE A 670 -8.87 -24.77 -45.42
CA ILE A 670 -9.66 -23.93 -46.33
C ILE A 670 -8.96 -23.82 -47.69
N ILE A 671 -7.64 -23.62 -47.71
CA ILE A 671 -6.88 -23.51 -48.97
C ILE A 671 -6.90 -24.85 -49.72
N LEU A 672 -6.52 -25.95 -49.05
CA LEU A 672 -6.45 -27.28 -49.66
C LEU A 672 -7.83 -27.86 -50.00
N GLY A 673 -8.88 -27.47 -49.29
CA GLY A 673 -10.24 -27.93 -49.56
C GLY A 673 -10.94 -27.12 -50.65
N TYR A 674 -10.44 -25.93 -50.98
CA TYR A 674 -10.95 -25.10 -52.07
C TYR A 674 -10.22 -25.36 -53.40
N THR A 675 -8.95 -25.77 -53.36
CA THR A 675 -8.22 -26.34 -54.49
C THR A 675 -8.64 -27.77 -54.77
#